data_AF-A0A0C3QEX0-F1
#
_entry.id   AF-A0A0C3QEX0-F1
#
_cell.length_a   1.000
_cell.length_b   1.000
_cell.length_c   1.000
_cell.angle_alpha   90.00
_cell.angle_beta   90.00
_cell.angle_gamma   90.00
#
_symmetry.space_group_name_H-M   'P 1'
#
loop_
_entity.id
_entity.type
_entity.pdbx_description
1 polymer ?
#
loop_
_entity_poly.entity_id
_entity_poly.type
_entity_poly.pdbx_seq_one_letter_code
_entity_poly.pdbx_strand_id
1 'polypeptide(L)'
;MTQQPPKLLDLCRSLEPGAQSHFLRTHVLDFLDDLDLGDSEREELVSGLKSTQKRWAKYPRTDFAQRKYEITELVYKLCKTSKLALPSDVEEANNIMVEIVWAILDWTKVLWIIGVEYGEQPELVHDALAFLINTLPEVITSSASSCTCIIPSIKIEHTFERTDGAIAEELQGPADRVVKSALMVVWRDMLLAQLARPENEDDTSPFIKNVLPSIMEDICTLGNMGVGGLFCLIDHETFEAGDGFESEDDIYIPSDGTEEDDSDDSDAMPPLMDIGSLYPPPKSNVGATEELDDSDDSDEDVPGLGPVSESSSSDSHRENGETSEAGLEARRDEDGKAQDDDDDDAGADISSLTWDLDEEEVNRLQERPRLEKLVLDFVVDYVKRHPSKDAFMIVTTSPLVFKRLDRLRKEFFDHFLQIPHTPHTFSQVLSIYVKEKATNHLTKLISANQSLSARCPGDMQDAASYFIGLTGAANRKQGAKIIMQAMETVIQDMVMEVEFGFKGVRKEAKRVEIMTILKTLKDDERKAAITLWVDQVITPPPEALSKEVQPQQPPVANFNNPMDVLAAMTALATAPAGDYNDPLGHDLIEMLDVNPSNPEVKPLAQRFRPDFSFLFESWKGVLNHGVRQGVKDCVAIGGKLCKDLQAMAPYLQSKLVVVEMKSRLDAERQGYLKTILTLVNRFMVDEVKKAAASRKAAQEGAKRPSETSPGTPPTLTPSTSSGAGSSTSPFGTSPSNTAPNFQFSPTPGGFSASLFPNLVPQTTTTTAPAGAPDATDIPQEYVDMIMSSPLGALFASLGNAMNVAGFGADAQEPVNLAEEEVQAWDSVD
;
A
#
# COMPACT_ATOMS: atom_id res chain seq x y z
N MET A 1 10.57 -5.62 -64.42
CA MET A 1 11.42 -4.87 -63.48
C MET A 1 10.91 -5.19 -62.09
N THR A 2 11.72 -5.81 -61.24
CA THR A 2 11.28 -6.41 -59.98
C THR A 2 12.21 -6.00 -58.85
N GLN A 3 11.64 -5.84 -57.64
CA GLN A 3 12.36 -5.74 -56.36
C GLN A 3 13.28 -4.53 -56.10
N GLN A 4 12.72 -3.31 -55.93
CA GLN A 4 13.17 -2.36 -54.87
C GLN A 4 12.03 -1.52 -54.20
N PRO A 5 10.74 -1.93 -54.11
CA PRO A 5 9.74 -1.14 -53.39
C PRO A 5 9.98 -0.93 -51.87
N PRO A 6 10.60 -1.83 -51.06
CA PRO A 6 10.69 -1.59 -49.61
C PRO A 6 11.48 -0.32 -49.28
N LYS A 7 12.63 -0.10 -49.92
CA LYS A 7 13.52 1.04 -49.61
C LYS A 7 12.86 2.42 -49.71
N LEU A 8 11.91 2.62 -50.61
CA LEU A 8 11.21 3.90 -50.72
C LEU A 8 10.24 4.08 -49.56
N LEU A 9 9.45 3.05 -49.24
CA LEU A 9 8.50 3.08 -48.12
C LEU A 9 9.22 3.16 -46.77
N ASP A 10 10.35 2.48 -46.62
CA ASP A 10 11.20 2.55 -45.42
C ASP A 10 11.81 3.96 -45.26
N LEU A 11 12.28 4.56 -46.36
CA LEU A 11 12.77 5.94 -46.35
C LEU A 11 11.64 6.92 -46.02
N CYS A 12 10.45 6.78 -46.62
CA CYS A 12 9.28 7.60 -46.28
C CYS A 12 8.90 7.45 -44.80
N ARG A 13 8.83 6.22 -44.26
CA ARG A 13 8.54 5.96 -42.84
C ARG A 13 9.60 6.55 -41.90
N SER A 14 10.84 6.69 -42.36
CA SER A 14 11.92 7.34 -41.58
C SER A 14 11.87 8.87 -41.56
N LEU A 15 11.06 9.51 -42.40
CA LEU A 15 10.86 10.97 -42.36
C LEU A 15 9.97 11.36 -41.16
N GLU A 16 10.14 12.56 -40.63
CA GLU A 16 9.20 13.14 -39.65
C GLU A 16 7.78 13.24 -40.23
N PRO A 17 6.70 13.12 -39.43
CA PRO A 17 5.31 13.14 -39.94
C PRO A 17 4.95 14.36 -40.81
N GLY A 18 5.53 15.53 -40.52
CA GLY A 18 5.37 16.73 -41.35
C GLY A 18 6.03 16.58 -42.73
N ALA A 19 7.23 16.02 -42.79
CA ALA A 19 7.95 15.72 -44.02
C ALA A 19 7.31 14.55 -44.80
N GLN A 20 6.75 13.54 -44.12
CA GLN A 20 5.92 12.50 -44.74
C GLN A 20 4.70 13.11 -45.44
N SER A 21 3.92 13.92 -44.73
CA SER A 21 2.72 14.59 -45.26
C SER A 21 3.07 15.50 -46.45
N HIS A 22 4.17 16.24 -46.37
CA HIS A 22 4.68 17.05 -47.48
C HIS A 22 5.10 16.17 -48.67
N PHE A 23 5.90 15.13 -48.47
CA PHE A 23 6.35 14.22 -49.52
C PHE A 23 5.17 13.54 -50.22
N LEU A 24 4.21 13.03 -49.45
CA LEU A 24 2.98 12.42 -49.98
C LEU A 24 2.22 13.42 -50.86
N ARG A 25 2.01 14.65 -50.37
CA ARG A 25 1.27 15.70 -51.09
C ARG A 25 1.97 16.25 -52.34
N THR A 26 3.29 16.35 -52.32
CA THR A 26 4.08 17.02 -53.37
C THR A 26 4.68 16.06 -54.39
N HIS A 27 4.85 14.78 -54.05
CA HIS A 27 5.52 13.81 -54.94
C HIS A 27 4.69 12.55 -55.18
N VAL A 28 3.91 12.09 -54.20
CA VAL A 28 3.11 10.86 -54.39
C VAL A 28 1.77 11.17 -55.09
N LEU A 29 1.11 12.29 -54.80
CA LEU A 29 -0.11 12.68 -55.54
C LEU A 29 0.18 12.90 -57.04
N ASP A 30 1.17 13.72 -57.39
CA ASP A 30 1.58 13.93 -58.78
C ASP A 30 1.98 12.61 -59.47
N PHE A 31 2.68 11.71 -58.76
CA PHE A 31 3.04 10.39 -59.29
C PHE A 31 1.83 9.46 -59.51
N LEU A 32 0.80 9.53 -58.65
CA LEU A 32 -0.44 8.76 -58.82
C LEU A 32 -1.24 9.23 -60.05
N ASP A 33 -1.20 10.52 -60.38
CA ASP A 33 -1.81 11.08 -61.60
C ASP A 33 -1.04 10.67 -62.88
N ASP A 34 0.28 10.53 -62.81
CA ASP A 34 1.16 10.13 -63.92
C ASP A 34 1.24 8.60 -64.17
N LEU A 35 0.71 7.77 -63.26
CA LEU A 35 0.70 6.30 -63.43
C LEU A 35 -0.32 5.86 -64.50
N ASP A 36 0.16 5.13 -65.50
CA ASP A 36 -0.66 4.47 -66.54
C ASP A 36 -1.34 3.19 -65.99
N LEU A 37 -2.11 3.34 -64.90
CA LEU A 37 -2.97 2.32 -64.33
C LEU A 37 -4.15 2.04 -65.25
N GLY A 38 -4.46 0.76 -65.45
CA GLY A 38 -5.66 0.34 -66.18
C GLY A 38 -6.94 0.79 -65.48
N ASP A 39 -8.03 0.94 -66.23
CA ASP A 39 -9.31 1.46 -65.70
C ASP A 39 -9.78 0.70 -64.45
N SER A 40 -9.57 -0.62 -64.40
CA SER A 40 -9.91 -1.48 -63.24
C SER A 40 -9.08 -1.16 -62.00
N GLU A 41 -7.75 -1.00 -62.15
CA GLU A 41 -6.84 -0.69 -61.03
C GLU A 41 -7.10 0.73 -60.50
N ARG A 42 -7.46 1.65 -61.41
CA ARG A 42 -7.86 3.02 -61.09
C ARG A 42 -9.20 3.07 -60.35
N GLU A 43 -10.19 2.27 -60.78
CA GLU A 43 -11.47 2.15 -60.09
C GLU A 43 -11.32 1.53 -58.70
N GLU A 44 -10.48 0.49 -58.57
CA GLU A 44 -10.13 -0.12 -57.28
C GLU A 44 -9.43 0.88 -56.34
N LEU A 45 -8.42 1.60 -56.83
CA LEU A 45 -7.73 2.65 -56.06
C LEU A 45 -8.70 3.78 -55.62
N VAL A 46 -9.57 4.24 -56.51
CA VAL A 46 -10.57 5.28 -56.19
C VAL A 46 -11.62 4.75 -55.22
N SER A 47 -12.02 3.49 -55.31
CA SER A 47 -12.92 2.83 -54.36
C SER A 47 -12.28 2.71 -52.98
N GLY A 48 -11.02 2.25 -52.92
CA GLY A 48 -10.21 2.20 -51.71
C GLY A 48 -10.06 3.58 -51.06
N LEU A 49 -9.65 4.60 -51.83
CA LEU A 49 -9.53 5.98 -51.35
C LEU A 49 -10.87 6.55 -50.85
N LYS A 50 -11.99 6.28 -51.52
CA LYS A 50 -13.33 6.69 -51.03
C LYS A 50 -13.73 5.96 -49.76
N SER A 51 -13.42 4.67 -49.64
CA SER A 51 -13.66 3.87 -48.42
C SER A 51 -12.85 4.43 -47.25
N THR A 52 -11.54 4.65 -47.46
CA THR A 52 -10.64 5.32 -46.51
C THR A 52 -11.17 6.70 -46.15
N GLN A 53 -11.50 7.56 -47.13
CA GLN A 53 -12.05 8.89 -46.86
C GLN A 53 -13.35 8.83 -46.03
N LYS A 54 -14.24 7.87 -46.31
CA LYS A 54 -15.48 7.66 -45.55
C LYS A 54 -15.21 7.21 -44.11
N ARG A 55 -14.23 6.31 -43.89
CA ARG A 55 -13.77 5.90 -42.55
C ARG A 55 -13.20 7.10 -41.79
N TRP A 56 -12.21 7.79 -42.37
CA TRP A 56 -11.52 8.92 -41.74
C TRP A 56 -12.35 10.21 -41.63
N ALA A 57 -13.47 10.34 -42.34
CA ALA A 57 -14.40 11.45 -42.17
C ALA A 57 -15.07 11.47 -40.77
N LYS A 58 -15.14 10.33 -40.09
CA LYS A 58 -15.63 10.20 -38.71
C LYS A 58 -14.52 10.28 -37.65
N TYR A 59 -13.25 10.42 -38.05
CA TYR A 59 -12.12 10.46 -37.11
C TYR A 59 -12.21 11.70 -36.21
N PRO A 60 -12.29 11.55 -34.87
CA PRO A 60 -12.42 12.69 -33.98
C PRO A 60 -11.12 13.50 -33.94
N ARG A 61 -11.24 14.82 -34.13
CA ARG A 61 -10.11 15.75 -34.04
C ARG A 61 -9.94 16.21 -32.60
N THR A 62 -9.04 15.56 -31.89
CA THR A 62 -8.80 15.82 -30.46
C THR A 62 -7.49 16.58 -30.28
N ASP A 63 -7.58 17.80 -29.74
CA ASP A 63 -6.41 18.46 -29.17
C ASP A 63 -6.23 17.97 -27.72
N PHE A 64 -5.29 17.03 -27.56
CA PHE A 64 -4.98 16.42 -26.26
C PHE A 64 -4.44 17.45 -25.25
N ALA A 65 -3.72 18.48 -25.72
CA ALA A 65 -3.19 19.52 -24.85
C ALA A 65 -4.32 20.45 -24.37
N GLN A 66 -5.28 20.78 -25.26
CA GLN A 66 -6.48 21.53 -24.90
C GLN A 66 -7.34 20.77 -23.88
N ARG A 67 -7.66 19.49 -24.13
CA ARG A 67 -8.46 18.67 -23.19
C ARG A 67 -7.80 18.51 -21.82
N LYS A 68 -6.47 18.30 -21.80
CA LYS A 68 -5.67 18.28 -20.58
C LYS A 68 -5.74 19.61 -19.82
N TYR A 69 -5.63 20.74 -20.53
CA TYR A 69 -5.77 22.07 -19.96
C TYR A 69 -7.18 22.30 -19.38
N GLU A 70 -8.25 21.98 -20.11
CA GLU A 70 -9.65 22.14 -19.67
C GLU A 70 -9.90 21.41 -18.34
N ILE A 71 -9.50 20.14 -18.23
CA ILE A 71 -9.66 19.37 -16.98
C ILE A 71 -8.78 19.93 -15.86
N THR A 72 -7.56 20.35 -16.17
CA THR A 72 -6.65 20.97 -15.16
C THR A 72 -7.23 22.29 -14.62
N GLU A 73 -7.88 23.09 -15.47
CA GLU A 73 -8.54 24.33 -15.06
C GLU A 73 -9.75 24.06 -14.15
N LEU A 74 -10.56 23.03 -14.46
CA LEU A 74 -11.67 22.60 -13.59
C LEU A 74 -11.18 22.09 -12.23
N VAL A 75 -10.12 21.27 -12.20
CA VAL A 75 -9.49 20.78 -10.96
C VAL A 75 -8.93 21.95 -10.14
N TYR A 76 -8.26 22.91 -10.78
CA TYR A 76 -7.80 24.12 -10.11
C TYR A 76 -8.96 24.96 -9.54
N LYS A 77 -10.09 25.05 -10.26
CA LYS A 77 -11.31 25.71 -9.79
C LYS A 77 -11.88 24.99 -8.56
N LEU A 78 -11.98 23.66 -8.57
CA LEU A 78 -12.38 22.84 -7.41
C LEU A 78 -11.46 23.10 -6.21
N CYS A 79 -10.15 22.97 -6.39
CA CYS A 79 -9.13 23.21 -5.37
C CYS A 79 -9.12 24.65 -4.81
N LYS A 80 -9.68 25.62 -5.54
CA LYS A 80 -9.87 27.01 -5.10
C LYS A 80 -11.16 27.16 -4.30
N THR A 81 -12.28 26.68 -4.83
CA THR A 81 -13.61 26.77 -4.19
C THR A 81 -13.63 26.02 -2.85
N SER A 82 -13.05 24.82 -2.79
CA SER A 82 -13.02 23.99 -1.58
C SER A 82 -12.27 24.59 -0.38
N LYS A 83 -11.45 25.65 -0.58
CA LYS A 83 -10.74 26.34 0.49
C LYS A 83 -11.57 27.40 1.22
N LEU A 84 -12.71 27.80 0.67
CA LEU A 84 -13.48 28.94 1.17
C LEU A 84 -14.50 28.56 2.26
N ALA A 85 -14.87 27.27 2.34
CA ALA A 85 -15.65 26.66 3.42
C ALA A 85 -17.03 27.28 3.74
N LEU A 86 -17.58 28.14 2.87
CA LEU A 86 -18.97 28.58 2.99
C LEU A 86 -19.92 27.49 2.44
N PRO A 87 -21.15 27.36 2.97
CA PRO A 87 -22.11 26.36 2.48
C PRO A 87 -22.45 26.47 0.99
N SER A 88 -22.45 27.69 0.43
CA SER A 88 -22.59 27.94 -1.02
C SER A 88 -21.48 27.29 -1.84
N ASP A 89 -20.27 27.31 -1.30
CA ASP A 89 -19.06 26.92 -1.99
C ASP A 89 -18.93 25.38 -2.00
N VAL A 90 -19.57 24.70 -1.05
CA VAL A 90 -19.73 23.23 -1.08
C VAL A 90 -20.63 22.80 -2.23
N GLU A 91 -21.73 23.51 -2.49
CA GLU A 91 -22.60 23.23 -3.64
C GLU A 91 -21.90 23.53 -4.98
N GLU A 92 -21.18 24.65 -5.08
CA GLU A 92 -20.37 24.94 -6.27
C GLU A 92 -19.24 23.90 -6.47
N ALA A 93 -18.53 23.50 -5.40
CA ALA A 93 -17.50 22.47 -5.47
C ALA A 93 -18.07 21.12 -5.96
N ASN A 94 -19.25 20.72 -5.48
CA ASN A 94 -19.92 19.50 -5.95
C ASN A 94 -20.31 19.60 -7.43
N ASN A 95 -20.80 20.75 -7.88
CA ASN A 95 -21.11 20.97 -9.29
C ASN A 95 -19.86 20.91 -10.19
N ILE A 96 -18.74 21.51 -9.77
CA ILE A 96 -17.45 21.42 -10.48
C ILE A 96 -16.94 19.96 -10.50
N MET A 97 -17.11 19.23 -9.40
CA MET A 97 -16.71 17.82 -9.30
C MET A 97 -17.50 16.93 -10.28
N VAL A 98 -18.81 17.17 -10.41
CA VAL A 98 -19.67 16.53 -11.43
C VAL A 98 -19.23 16.93 -12.84
N GLU A 99 -18.94 18.20 -13.08
CA GLU A 99 -18.44 18.73 -14.36
C GLU A 99 -17.12 18.06 -14.78
N ILE A 100 -16.18 17.88 -13.84
CA ILE A 100 -14.93 17.13 -14.08
C ILE A 100 -15.22 15.68 -14.45
N VAL A 101 -16.09 14.99 -13.71
CA VAL A 101 -16.41 13.58 -13.99
C VAL A 101 -17.00 13.42 -15.40
N TRP A 102 -17.93 14.29 -15.82
CA TRP A 102 -18.45 14.26 -17.19
C TRP A 102 -17.39 14.61 -18.24
N ALA A 103 -16.53 15.59 -17.99
CA ALA A 103 -15.44 15.94 -18.90
C ALA A 103 -14.42 14.79 -19.09
N ILE A 104 -14.15 14.01 -18.04
CA ILE A 104 -13.34 12.79 -18.10
C ILE A 104 -14.05 11.74 -18.96
N LEU A 105 -15.32 11.46 -18.69
CA LEU A 105 -16.11 10.44 -19.40
C LEU A 105 -16.31 10.77 -20.89
N ASP A 106 -16.62 12.02 -21.24
CA ASP A 106 -16.72 12.45 -22.63
C ASP A 106 -15.38 12.30 -23.38
N TRP A 107 -14.25 12.53 -22.68
CA TRP A 107 -12.94 12.29 -23.26
C TRP A 107 -12.65 10.79 -23.40
N THR A 108 -13.06 9.91 -22.48
CA THR A 108 -12.86 8.45 -22.64
C THR A 108 -13.59 7.90 -23.87
N LYS A 109 -14.79 8.38 -24.22
CA LYS A 109 -15.46 7.98 -25.49
C LYS A 109 -14.58 8.32 -26.71
N VAL A 110 -14.01 9.51 -26.72
CA VAL A 110 -13.15 10.00 -27.81
C VAL A 110 -11.83 9.24 -27.89
N LEU A 111 -11.21 8.94 -26.74
CA LEU A 111 -10.00 8.13 -26.64
C LEU A 111 -10.23 6.69 -27.10
N TRP A 112 -11.38 6.10 -26.76
CA TRP A 112 -11.81 4.79 -27.23
C TRP A 112 -11.92 4.75 -28.75
N ILE A 113 -12.62 5.72 -29.37
CA ILE A 113 -12.70 5.76 -30.84
C ILE A 113 -11.29 5.83 -31.48
N ILE A 114 -10.40 6.70 -30.99
CA ILE A 114 -9.03 6.84 -31.55
C ILE A 114 -8.22 5.55 -31.37
N GLY A 115 -8.13 5.03 -30.14
CA GLY A 115 -7.27 3.91 -29.78
C GLY A 115 -7.81 2.53 -30.16
N VAL A 116 -9.13 2.39 -30.36
CA VAL A 116 -9.81 1.12 -30.65
C VAL A 116 -10.28 1.05 -32.10
N GLU A 117 -11.21 1.90 -32.54
CA GLU A 117 -11.80 1.80 -33.88
C GLU A 117 -10.84 2.19 -35.01
N TYR A 118 -9.90 3.10 -34.74
CA TYR A 118 -8.84 3.45 -35.68
C TYR A 118 -7.50 2.78 -35.31
N GLY A 119 -7.31 2.44 -34.03
CA GLY A 119 -6.04 1.90 -33.52
C GLY A 119 -4.88 2.89 -33.62
N GLU A 120 -5.17 4.19 -33.66
CA GLU A 120 -4.17 5.22 -33.90
C GLU A 120 -3.61 5.77 -32.60
N GLN A 121 -2.34 6.22 -32.64
CA GLN A 121 -1.67 6.93 -31.55
C GLN A 121 -1.82 6.27 -30.15
N PRO A 122 -1.59 4.95 -29.98
CA PRO A 122 -1.84 4.27 -28.71
C PRO A 122 -0.99 4.79 -27.54
N GLU A 123 0.19 5.35 -27.83
CA GLU A 123 1.04 6.06 -26.87
C GLU A 123 0.36 7.32 -26.33
N LEU A 124 -0.20 8.16 -27.21
CA LEU A 124 -0.88 9.40 -26.83
C LEU A 124 -2.24 9.14 -26.16
N VAL A 125 -2.92 8.06 -26.55
CA VAL A 125 -4.11 7.57 -25.84
C VAL A 125 -3.74 7.08 -24.44
N HIS A 126 -2.64 6.32 -24.29
CA HIS A 126 -2.13 5.92 -22.99
C HIS A 126 -1.78 7.13 -22.11
N ASP A 127 -1.03 8.11 -22.62
CA ASP A 127 -0.66 9.34 -21.90
C ASP A 127 -1.89 10.11 -21.40
N ALA A 128 -2.96 10.13 -22.19
CA ALA A 128 -4.23 10.75 -21.81
C ALA A 128 -4.90 9.98 -20.67
N LEU A 129 -5.02 8.65 -20.78
CA LEU A 129 -5.59 7.80 -19.73
C LEU A 129 -4.76 7.86 -18.43
N ALA A 130 -3.43 7.92 -18.54
CA ALA A 130 -2.50 8.09 -17.42
C ALA A 130 -2.66 9.45 -16.72
N PHE A 131 -2.91 10.53 -17.48
CA PHE A 131 -3.28 11.82 -16.92
C PHE A 131 -4.63 11.75 -16.19
N LEU A 132 -5.65 11.14 -16.79
CA LEU A 132 -7.00 11.05 -16.24
C LEU A 132 -7.04 10.26 -14.92
N ILE A 133 -6.38 9.10 -14.86
CA ILE A 133 -6.35 8.28 -13.64
C ILE A 133 -5.59 8.96 -12.49
N ASN A 134 -4.53 9.73 -12.78
CA ASN A 134 -3.79 10.50 -11.77
C ASN A 134 -4.55 11.74 -11.29
N THR A 135 -5.43 12.28 -12.13
CA THR A 135 -6.29 13.42 -11.77
C THR A 135 -7.39 13.01 -10.79
N LEU A 136 -7.92 11.78 -10.92
CA LEU A 136 -9.06 11.32 -10.13
C LEU A 136 -8.83 11.35 -8.59
N PRO A 137 -7.68 10.94 -8.03
CA PRO A 137 -7.37 11.14 -6.60
C PRO A 137 -7.37 12.61 -6.15
N GLU A 138 -6.91 13.55 -6.98
CA GLU A 138 -6.94 14.99 -6.65
C GLU A 138 -8.38 15.48 -6.57
N VAL A 139 -9.26 15.05 -7.49
CA VAL A 139 -10.70 15.36 -7.48
C VAL A 139 -11.39 14.80 -6.23
N ILE A 140 -11.11 13.54 -5.87
CA ILE A 140 -11.68 12.88 -4.68
C ILE A 140 -11.22 13.58 -3.38
N THR A 141 -9.93 13.91 -3.28
CA THR A 141 -9.34 14.49 -2.05
C THR A 141 -9.58 15.98 -1.88
N SER A 142 -9.88 16.71 -2.98
CA SER A 142 -10.13 18.16 -2.96
C SER A 142 -11.58 18.54 -2.66
N SER A 143 -12.40 17.62 -2.14
CA SER A 143 -13.75 17.91 -1.66
C SER A 143 -13.72 18.93 -0.52
N ALA A 144 -14.54 19.98 -0.62
CA ALA A 144 -14.72 20.98 0.44
C ALA A 144 -15.29 20.35 1.73
N SER A 145 -16.05 19.27 1.57
CA SER A 145 -16.56 18.48 2.68
C SER A 145 -15.52 17.44 3.10
N SER A 146 -15.37 17.21 4.40
CA SER A 146 -14.56 16.11 4.94
C SER A 146 -15.13 14.71 4.65
N CYS A 147 -16.17 14.60 3.81
CA CYS A 147 -16.76 13.36 3.36
C CYS A 147 -16.33 13.06 1.91
N THR A 148 -15.54 12.00 1.74
CA THR A 148 -15.23 11.40 0.43
C THR A 148 -16.43 10.70 -0.22
N CYS A 149 -17.58 10.69 0.45
CA CYS A 149 -18.79 9.96 0.08
C CYS A 149 -19.57 10.54 -1.13
N ILE A 150 -19.25 11.76 -1.58
CA ILE A 150 -20.05 12.45 -2.62
C ILE A 150 -19.93 11.75 -3.97
N ILE A 151 -18.71 11.46 -4.46
CA ILE A 151 -18.52 10.80 -5.76
C ILE A 151 -19.14 9.39 -5.78
N PRO A 152 -18.92 8.52 -4.76
CA PRO A 152 -19.62 7.23 -4.67
C PRO A 152 -21.15 7.31 -4.59
N SER A 153 -21.73 8.46 -4.20
CA SER A 153 -23.18 8.65 -4.13
C SER A 153 -23.82 9.02 -5.48
N ILE A 154 -23.04 9.58 -6.41
CA ILE A 154 -23.52 9.93 -7.75
C ILE A 154 -23.58 8.66 -8.58
N LYS A 155 -24.79 8.29 -9.05
CA LYS A 155 -24.97 7.22 -10.02
C LYS A 155 -24.83 7.78 -11.43
N ILE A 156 -24.02 7.12 -12.26
CA ILE A 156 -23.76 7.48 -13.65
C ILE A 156 -23.99 6.26 -14.53
N GLU A 157 -24.48 6.54 -15.74
CA GLU A 157 -24.57 5.64 -16.87
C GLU A 157 -23.64 6.17 -17.97
N HIS A 158 -22.83 5.31 -18.57
CA HIS A 158 -21.83 5.68 -19.57
C HIS A 158 -21.76 4.64 -20.68
N THR A 159 -22.12 5.06 -21.90
CA THR A 159 -22.07 4.24 -23.12
C THR A 159 -20.81 4.53 -23.94
N PHE A 160 -20.10 3.49 -24.34
CA PHE A 160 -19.19 3.56 -25.48
C PHE A 160 -19.99 3.28 -26.75
N GLU A 161 -20.06 4.28 -27.63
CA GLU A 161 -20.79 4.21 -28.90
C GLU A 161 -19.78 4.20 -30.05
N ARG A 162 -20.00 3.26 -30.97
CA ARG A 162 -19.24 3.09 -32.20
C ARG A 162 -19.51 4.24 -33.17
N THR A 163 -18.60 4.49 -34.11
CA THR A 163 -18.81 5.60 -35.07
C THR A 163 -19.99 5.37 -36.03
N ASP A 164 -20.57 4.18 -36.12
CA ASP A 164 -21.84 3.90 -36.81
C ASP A 164 -23.10 4.08 -35.95
N GLY A 165 -22.96 4.26 -34.63
CA GLY A 165 -24.03 4.42 -33.65
C GLY A 165 -24.41 3.14 -32.90
N ALA A 166 -23.74 2.01 -33.12
CA ALA A 166 -23.93 0.82 -32.30
C ALA A 166 -23.30 1.01 -30.91
N ILE A 167 -23.93 0.48 -29.86
CA ILE A 167 -23.37 0.48 -28.50
C ILE A 167 -22.35 -0.65 -28.41
N ALA A 168 -21.09 -0.33 -28.05
CA ALA A 168 -20.03 -1.30 -27.83
C ALA A 168 -20.02 -1.81 -26.37
N GLU A 169 -20.16 -0.91 -25.41
CA GLU A 169 -20.21 -1.26 -23.98
C GLU A 169 -21.01 -0.22 -23.19
N GLU A 170 -21.71 -0.68 -22.15
CA GLU A 170 -22.52 0.15 -21.26
C GLU A 170 -22.09 -0.07 -19.81
N LEU A 171 -21.74 1.02 -19.12
CA LEU A 171 -21.27 1.02 -17.74
C LEU A 171 -22.27 1.77 -16.86
N GLN A 172 -22.75 1.13 -15.79
CA GLN A 172 -23.63 1.75 -14.81
C GLN A 172 -23.10 1.57 -13.39
N GLY A 173 -23.21 2.59 -12.54
CA GLY A 173 -22.84 2.49 -11.13
C GLY A 173 -22.43 3.80 -10.46
N PRO A 174 -21.76 3.74 -9.29
CA PRO A 174 -21.12 4.88 -8.65
C PRO A 174 -20.11 5.56 -9.58
N ALA A 175 -20.08 6.90 -9.58
CA ALA A 175 -19.26 7.68 -10.50
C ALA A 175 -17.75 7.34 -10.47
N ASP A 176 -17.19 7.08 -9.29
CA ASP A 176 -15.77 6.71 -9.13
C ASP A 176 -15.46 5.32 -9.72
N ARG A 177 -16.40 4.38 -9.61
CA ARG A 177 -16.31 3.06 -10.23
C ARG A 177 -16.49 3.16 -11.75
N VAL A 178 -17.51 3.88 -12.23
CA VAL A 178 -17.79 4.06 -13.67
C VAL A 178 -16.62 4.73 -14.38
N VAL A 179 -16.03 5.79 -13.83
CA VAL A 179 -14.83 6.44 -14.41
C VAL A 179 -13.64 5.49 -14.48
N LYS A 180 -13.36 4.72 -13.41
CA LYS A 180 -12.26 3.74 -13.42
C LYS A 180 -12.50 2.63 -14.44
N SER A 181 -13.71 2.05 -14.47
CA SER A 181 -14.08 1.05 -15.46
C SER A 181 -13.96 1.59 -16.88
N ALA A 182 -14.42 2.81 -17.15
CA ALA A 182 -14.30 3.45 -18.47
C ALA A 182 -12.83 3.58 -18.90
N LEU A 183 -11.93 4.04 -18.02
CA LEU A 183 -10.50 4.11 -18.30
C LEU A 183 -9.89 2.72 -18.58
N MET A 184 -10.27 1.70 -17.80
CA MET A 184 -9.80 0.33 -18.00
C MET A 184 -10.32 -0.29 -19.31
N VAL A 185 -11.57 -0.02 -19.69
CA VAL A 185 -12.17 -0.42 -20.97
C VAL A 185 -11.37 0.16 -22.14
N VAL A 186 -11.04 1.46 -22.12
CA VAL A 186 -10.23 2.06 -23.18
C VAL A 186 -8.86 1.41 -23.28
N TRP A 187 -8.17 1.15 -22.17
CA TRP A 187 -6.89 0.42 -22.22
C TRP A 187 -7.06 -1.01 -22.73
N ARG A 188 -8.01 -1.79 -22.20
CA ARG A 188 -8.30 -3.17 -22.62
C ARG A 188 -8.51 -3.26 -24.12
N ASP A 189 -9.46 -2.49 -24.64
CA ASP A 189 -9.87 -2.56 -26.04
C ASP A 189 -8.81 -2.02 -26.98
N MET A 190 -8.07 -0.98 -26.57
CA MET A 190 -6.93 -0.48 -27.33
C MET A 190 -5.84 -1.55 -27.44
N LEU A 191 -5.53 -2.24 -26.34
CA LEU A 191 -4.54 -3.33 -26.35
C LEU A 191 -5.00 -4.50 -27.23
N LEU A 192 -6.27 -4.90 -27.17
CA LEU A 192 -6.83 -5.93 -28.05
C LEU A 192 -6.78 -5.49 -29.53
N ALA A 193 -7.12 -4.24 -29.84
CA ALA A 193 -7.03 -3.69 -31.19
C ALA A 193 -5.59 -3.64 -31.73
N GLN A 194 -4.59 -3.35 -30.89
CA GLN A 194 -3.17 -3.43 -31.30
C GLN A 194 -2.67 -4.86 -31.48
N LEU A 195 -3.18 -5.84 -30.71
CA LEU A 195 -2.81 -7.25 -30.83
C LEU A 195 -3.46 -7.93 -32.04
N ALA A 196 -4.70 -7.54 -32.39
CA ALA A 196 -5.45 -8.06 -33.54
C ALA A 196 -4.93 -7.56 -34.90
N ARG A 197 -4.00 -6.61 -34.91
CA ARG A 197 -3.34 -6.15 -36.14
C ARG A 197 -2.43 -7.27 -36.68
N PRO A 198 -2.55 -7.64 -37.96
CA PRO A 198 -1.74 -8.71 -38.54
C PRO A 198 -0.25 -8.34 -38.48
N GLU A 199 0.49 -9.04 -37.64
CA GLU A 199 1.95 -9.01 -37.64
C GLU A 199 2.46 -9.69 -38.91
N ASN A 200 3.51 -9.14 -39.52
CA ASN A 200 4.27 -9.92 -40.51
C ASN A 200 4.95 -11.07 -39.76
N GLU A 201 4.82 -12.32 -40.24
CA GLU A 201 5.12 -13.55 -39.48
C GLU A 201 6.49 -13.59 -38.76
N ASP A 202 7.49 -12.85 -39.25
CA ASP A 202 8.86 -12.85 -38.72
C ASP A 202 9.19 -11.77 -37.66
N ASP A 203 8.33 -10.77 -37.41
CA ASP A 203 8.66 -9.66 -36.50
C ASP A 203 7.54 -9.33 -35.49
N THR A 204 7.72 -9.75 -34.24
CA THR A 204 6.86 -9.37 -33.11
C THR A 204 6.72 -7.85 -33.07
N SER A 205 5.50 -7.34 -33.04
CA SER A 205 5.20 -5.93 -33.22
C SER A 205 6.06 -5.05 -32.31
N PRO A 206 6.66 -3.96 -32.84
CA PRO A 206 7.37 -2.96 -32.03
C PRO A 206 6.54 -2.44 -30.86
N PHE A 207 5.21 -2.43 -31.01
CA PHE A 207 4.28 -2.12 -29.92
C PHE A 207 4.41 -3.10 -28.74
N ILE A 208 4.36 -4.42 -29.00
CA ILE A 208 4.48 -5.46 -27.96
C ILE A 208 5.87 -5.43 -27.30
N LYS A 209 6.93 -5.19 -28.07
CA LYS A 209 8.31 -5.16 -27.57
C LYS A 209 8.62 -3.92 -26.73
N ASN A 210 8.17 -2.74 -27.16
CA ASN A 210 8.67 -1.46 -26.65
C ASN A 210 7.62 -0.65 -25.88
N VAL A 211 6.36 -0.66 -26.32
CA VAL A 211 5.30 0.22 -25.79
C VAL A 211 4.48 -0.49 -24.72
N LEU A 212 4.05 -1.72 -25.00
CA LEU A 212 3.23 -2.53 -24.09
C LEU A 212 3.83 -2.70 -22.67
N PRO A 213 5.16 -2.92 -22.50
CA PRO A 213 5.74 -3.03 -21.15
C PRO A 213 5.68 -1.71 -20.37
N SER A 214 5.80 -0.55 -21.04
CA SER A 214 5.60 0.75 -20.38
C SER A 214 4.16 0.88 -19.94
N ILE A 215 3.20 0.68 -20.85
CA ILE A 215 1.75 0.75 -20.55
C ILE A 215 1.40 -0.10 -19.33
N MET A 216 1.96 -1.31 -19.21
CA MET A 216 1.70 -2.21 -18.08
C MET A 216 2.37 -1.77 -16.77
N GLU A 217 3.60 -1.25 -16.81
CA GLU A 217 4.31 -0.70 -15.65
C GLU A 217 3.64 0.59 -15.15
N ASP A 218 3.19 1.44 -16.08
CA ASP A 218 2.41 2.64 -15.82
C ASP A 218 1.07 2.25 -15.16
N ILE A 219 0.28 1.33 -15.72
CA ILE A 219 -0.97 0.85 -15.07
C ILE A 219 -0.72 0.26 -13.66
N CYS A 220 0.43 -0.38 -13.41
CA CYS A 220 0.81 -0.85 -12.07
C CYS A 220 1.14 0.27 -11.07
N THR A 221 1.64 1.41 -11.53
CA THR A 221 2.13 2.51 -10.67
C THR A 221 1.13 3.67 -10.55
N LEU A 222 0.24 3.83 -11.51
CA LEU A 222 -0.78 4.89 -11.59
C LEU A 222 -1.94 4.69 -10.61
N GLY A 223 -2.47 5.80 -10.08
CA GLY A 223 -3.78 5.87 -9.42
C GLY A 223 -4.01 4.95 -8.20
N ASN A 224 -2.96 4.41 -7.59
CA ASN A 224 -3.03 3.32 -6.60
C ASN A 224 -3.74 2.04 -7.11
N MET A 225 -3.80 1.80 -8.43
CA MET A 225 -4.44 0.61 -8.99
C MET A 225 -3.61 -0.67 -8.76
N GLY A 226 -2.28 -0.54 -8.72
CA GLY A 226 -1.38 -1.65 -8.49
C GLY A 226 -1.52 -2.74 -9.57
N VAL A 227 -1.12 -3.96 -9.19
CA VAL A 227 -1.36 -5.15 -10.01
C VAL A 227 -2.87 -5.42 -10.24
N GLY A 228 -3.76 -4.90 -9.39
CA GLY A 228 -5.21 -4.99 -9.58
C GLY A 228 -5.68 -4.36 -10.89
N GLY A 229 -5.12 -3.20 -11.26
CA GLY A 229 -5.41 -2.54 -12.54
C GLY A 229 -5.11 -3.42 -13.75
N LEU A 230 -4.01 -4.19 -13.72
CA LEU A 230 -3.69 -5.13 -14.81
C LEU A 230 -4.67 -6.30 -14.89
N PHE A 231 -5.19 -6.80 -13.76
CA PHE A 231 -6.24 -7.82 -13.81
C PHE A 231 -7.57 -7.27 -14.37
N CYS A 232 -7.85 -5.98 -14.20
CA CYS A 232 -8.99 -5.30 -14.83
C CYS A 232 -8.87 -5.12 -16.36
N LEU A 233 -7.70 -5.39 -16.96
CA LEU A 233 -7.56 -5.53 -18.41
C LEU A 233 -7.99 -6.90 -18.93
N ILE A 234 -8.03 -7.91 -18.06
CA ILE A 234 -8.38 -9.28 -18.41
C ILE A 234 -9.84 -9.55 -18.07
N ASP A 235 -10.25 -9.17 -16.86
CA ASP A 235 -11.58 -9.46 -16.38
C ASP A 235 -12.59 -8.49 -17.01
N HIS A 236 -13.73 -9.04 -17.41
CA HIS A 236 -14.86 -8.26 -17.93
C HIS A 236 -15.94 -8.08 -16.86
N GLU A 237 -15.86 -8.85 -15.77
CA GLU A 237 -16.69 -8.56 -14.60
C GLU A 237 -16.29 -7.18 -14.06
N THR A 238 -17.29 -6.31 -13.92
CA THR A 238 -17.10 -4.90 -13.57
C THR A 238 -16.28 -4.78 -12.29
N PHE A 239 -15.51 -3.68 -12.17
CA PHE A 239 -14.73 -3.37 -10.98
C PHE A 239 -15.63 -3.15 -9.76
N GLU A 240 -16.12 -4.25 -9.18
CA GLU A 240 -16.48 -4.37 -7.78
C GLU A 240 -15.17 -4.18 -7.01
N ALA A 241 -14.79 -2.90 -6.87
CA ALA A 241 -13.75 -2.45 -5.98
C ALA A 241 -14.06 -3.08 -4.63
N GLY A 242 -13.31 -4.12 -4.28
CA GLY A 242 -13.54 -4.88 -3.06
C GLY A 242 -13.59 -3.90 -1.90
N ASP A 243 -14.80 -3.64 -1.42
CA ASP A 243 -15.06 -3.08 -0.12
C ASP A 243 -14.29 -3.96 0.86
N GLY A 244 -13.30 -3.33 1.50
CA GLY A 244 -11.98 -3.93 1.56
C GLY A 244 -11.94 -5.38 2.07
N PHE A 245 -10.85 -6.06 1.72
CA PHE A 245 -10.13 -6.79 2.75
C PHE A 245 -9.57 -5.78 3.78
N GLU A 246 -10.45 -5.00 4.42
CA GLU A 246 -10.29 -4.57 5.80
C GLU A 246 -10.02 -5.87 6.54
N SER A 247 -8.79 -6.02 7.01
CA SER A 247 -8.39 -7.26 7.64
C SER A 247 -9.25 -7.45 8.88
N GLU A 248 -10.05 -8.53 8.92
CA GLU A 248 -10.74 -9.02 10.13
C GLU A 248 -9.76 -9.35 11.29
N ASP A 249 -8.46 -9.10 11.09
CA ASP A 249 -7.41 -9.02 12.10
C ASP A 249 -7.53 -7.77 13.02
N ASP A 250 -8.67 -7.07 13.00
CA ASP A 250 -9.15 -6.24 14.12
C ASP A 250 -9.47 -7.16 15.32
N ILE A 251 -8.40 -7.72 15.89
CA ILE A 251 -8.42 -8.62 17.03
C ILE A 251 -9.15 -7.89 18.15
N TYR A 252 -10.36 -8.36 18.45
CA TYR A 252 -11.10 -8.03 19.66
C TYR A 252 -10.22 -8.35 20.86
N ILE A 253 -9.46 -7.36 21.34
CA ILE A 253 -8.84 -7.38 22.65
C ILE A 253 -10.02 -7.24 23.61
N PRO A 254 -10.38 -8.29 24.38
CA PRO A 254 -11.39 -8.13 25.39
C PRO A 254 -10.84 -7.13 26.39
N SER A 255 -11.50 -5.98 26.51
CA SER A 255 -11.18 -5.00 27.54
C SER A 255 -11.56 -5.59 28.89
N ASP A 256 -10.66 -6.40 29.46
CA ASP A 256 -10.87 -6.99 30.78
C ASP A 256 -10.82 -5.90 31.86
N GLY A 257 -11.69 -6.06 32.87
CA GLY A 257 -11.64 -5.25 34.09
C GLY A 257 -12.14 -3.82 33.96
N THR A 258 -13.46 -3.63 33.84
CA THR A 258 -14.08 -2.54 34.62
C THR A 258 -13.85 -2.86 36.10
N GLU A 259 -12.87 -2.20 36.72
CA GLU A 259 -12.75 -2.19 38.18
C GLU A 259 -14.01 -1.55 38.74
N GLU A 260 -14.80 -2.31 39.51
CA GLU A 260 -15.99 -1.85 40.21
C GLU A 260 -15.53 -0.92 41.35
N ASP A 261 -15.41 0.38 41.06
CA ASP A 261 -15.13 1.42 42.06
C ASP A 261 -16.44 1.79 42.77
N ASP A 262 -16.76 1.01 43.82
CA ASP A 262 -17.88 1.24 44.74
C ASP A 262 -17.68 2.53 45.56
N SER A 263 -17.85 3.69 44.93
CA SER A 263 -17.95 4.99 45.62
C SER A 263 -19.42 5.37 45.88
N ASP A 264 -19.99 4.75 46.92
CA ASP A 264 -21.28 5.14 47.50
C ASP A 264 -21.14 6.48 48.24
N ASP A 265 -21.32 7.60 47.52
CA ASP A 265 -21.46 8.94 48.10
C ASP A 265 -22.73 9.62 47.57
N SER A 266 -23.81 9.39 48.30
CA SER A 266 -25.08 10.10 48.11
C SER A 266 -24.96 11.54 48.61
N ASP A 267 -24.89 12.52 47.71
CA ASP A 267 -25.06 13.93 48.09
C ASP A 267 -25.99 14.70 47.13
N ALA A 268 -26.80 15.60 47.70
CA ALA A 268 -28.05 16.04 47.09
C ALA A 268 -27.89 17.20 46.09
N MET A 269 -28.40 17.01 44.86
CA MET A 269 -28.60 18.10 43.89
C MET A 269 -29.79 19.00 44.30
N PRO A 270 -29.64 20.34 44.31
CA PRO A 270 -30.74 21.28 44.55
C PRO A 270 -31.66 21.41 43.31
N PRO A 271 -32.90 21.93 43.48
CA PRO A 271 -33.92 21.87 42.43
C PRO A 271 -33.64 22.84 41.27
N LEU A 272 -33.96 22.36 40.06
CA LEU A 272 -33.96 23.12 38.81
C LEU A 272 -34.85 24.38 38.94
N MET A 273 -34.33 25.55 38.51
CA MET A 273 -35.18 26.72 38.28
C MET A 273 -35.73 26.74 36.87
N ASP A 274 -37.02 27.05 36.79
CA ASP A 274 -37.81 27.27 35.59
C ASP A 274 -37.42 28.61 34.92
N ILE A 275 -36.95 28.55 33.67
CA ILE A 275 -36.81 29.72 32.78
C ILE A 275 -37.42 29.34 31.44
N GLY A 276 -38.61 29.87 31.18
CA GLY A 276 -39.41 29.49 30.03
C GLY A 276 -39.06 30.18 28.71
N SER A 277 -39.57 29.56 27.64
CA SER A 277 -40.21 30.20 26.48
C SER A 277 -39.50 31.39 25.81
N LEU A 278 -38.85 31.11 24.68
CA LEU A 278 -38.85 31.99 23.49
C LEU A 278 -38.34 31.20 22.26
N TYR A 279 -39.26 30.79 21.37
CA TYR A 279 -39.18 30.80 19.90
C TYR A 279 -40.37 29.98 19.31
N PRO A 280 -41.11 30.48 18.29
CA PRO A 280 -42.30 29.82 17.77
C PRO A 280 -42.01 28.85 16.60
N PRO A 281 -42.87 27.84 16.35
CA PRO A 281 -42.74 26.95 15.19
C PRO A 281 -43.19 27.63 13.88
N PRO A 282 -42.65 27.19 12.72
CA PRO A 282 -43.05 27.71 11.41
C PRO A 282 -44.46 27.24 11.04
N LYS A 283 -45.19 28.10 10.31
CA LYS A 283 -46.56 27.82 9.85
C LYS A 283 -46.54 27.01 8.56
N SER A 284 -47.30 25.93 8.52
CA SER A 284 -47.77 25.35 7.26
C SER A 284 -48.64 26.35 6.51
N ASN A 285 -48.43 26.49 5.21
CA ASN A 285 -49.30 27.29 4.35
C ASN A 285 -49.93 26.39 3.29
N VAL A 286 -51.21 26.07 3.48
CA VAL A 286 -52.04 25.37 2.50
C VAL A 286 -52.69 26.44 1.63
N GLY A 287 -52.49 26.36 0.32
CA GLY A 287 -53.17 27.18 -0.67
C GLY A 287 -53.79 26.28 -1.73
N ALA A 288 -55.12 26.18 -1.73
CA ALA A 288 -55.87 25.45 -2.74
C ALA A 288 -56.42 26.41 -3.79
N THR A 289 -56.47 25.96 -5.04
CA THR A 289 -57.34 26.48 -6.10
C THR A 289 -57.88 25.31 -6.92
N GLU A 290 -59.18 25.36 -7.21
CA GLU A 290 -59.94 24.34 -7.92
C GLU A 290 -59.95 24.57 -9.45
N GLU A 291 -60.66 23.68 -10.14
CA GLU A 291 -61.28 23.80 -11.47
C GLU A 291 -60.48 23.37 -12.72
N LEU A 292 -60.82 22.15 -13.18
CA LEU A 292 -61.41 21.82 -14.49
C LEU A 292 -60.77 22.39 -15.78
N ASP A 293 -60.36 21.50 -16.68
CA ASP A 293 -61.08 21.34 -17.96
C ASP A 293 -60.89 19.93 -18.56
N ASP A 294 -61.82 19.52 -19.43
CA ASP A 294 -61.87 18.22 -20.14
C ASP A 294 -61.17 18.28 -21.52
N SER A 295 -61.12 17.12 -22.22
CA SER A 295 -60.77 16.93 -23.66
C SER A 295 -59.27 17.00 -24.03
N ASP A 296 -58.79 16.39 -25.12
CA ASP A 296 -59.49 15.69 -26.22
C ASP A 296 -58.64 14.54 -26.80
N ASP A 297 -59.27 13.68 -27.61
CA ASP A 297 -58.65 12.57 -28.35
C ASP A 297 -57.62 13.04 -29.39
N SER A 298 -56.59 12.22 -29.64
CA SER A 298 -55.81 12.22 -30.89
C SER A 298 -55.08 10.89 -31.06
N ASP A 299 -55.71 9.97 -31.80
CA ASP A 299 -55.01 8.88 -32.49
C ASP A 299 -53.97 9.47 -33.46
N GLU A 300 -52.78 8.87 -33.57
CA GLU A 300 -51.96 9.00 -34.78
C GLU A 300 -51.65 7.63 -35.38
N ASP A 301 -51.86 7.56 -36.70
CA ASP A 301 -51.92 6.34 -37.49
C ASP A 301 -50.59 5.58 -37.62
N VAL A 302 -50.68 4.24 -37.59
CA VAL A 302 -49.63 3.33 -38.08
C VAL A 302 -49.91 3.00 -39.56
N PRO A 303 -49.06 3.44 -40.52
CA PRO A 303 -49.27 3.11 -41.93
C PRO A 303 -48.60 1.80 -42.34
N GLY A 304 -49.43 0.85 -42.80
CA GLY A 304 -49.23 0.27 -44.13
C GLY A 304 -48.31 -0.94 -44.27
N LEU A 305 -48.93 -2.13 -44.29
CA LEU A 305 -48.34 -3.37 -44.83
C LEU A 305 -48.00 -3.24 -46.33
N GLY A 306 -46.89 -3.82 -46.76
CA GLY A 306 -46.47 -4.02 -48.16
C GLY A 306 -45.77 -5.38 -48.34
N PRO A 307 -45.83 -6.03 -49.51
CA PRO A 307 -46.05 -7.48 -49.55
C PRO A 307 -44.82 -8.38 -49.78
N VAL A 308 -45.03 -9.66 -49.42
CA VAL A 308 -44.21 -10.84 -49.69
C VAL A 308 -44.25 -11.24 -51.18
N SER A 309 -43.10 -11.68 -51.73
CA SER A 309 -42.87 -12.57 -52.90
C SER A 309 -41.49 -12.22 -53.54
N GLU A 310 -40.66 -13.10 -54.09
CA GLU A 310 -40.63 -14.57 -54.19
C GLU A 310 -39.19 -14.99 -54.62
N SER A 311 -38.78 -16.22 -54.26
CA SER A 311 -37.77 -17.06 -54.95
C SER A 311 -36.38 -16.52 -55.32
N SER A 312 -35.33 -17.20 -54.86
CA SER A 312 -34.47 -17.98 -55.78
C SER A 312 -33.57 -18.96 -55.01
N SER A 313 -33.70 -20.26 -55.31
CA SER A 313 -32.79 -21.30 -54.86
C SER A 313 -31.47 -21.24 -55.64
N SER A 314 -30.36 -21.60 -55.01
CA SER A 314 -29.13 -21.99 -55.70
C SER A 314 -28.41 -23.07 -54.89
N ASP A 315 -28.69 -24.30 -55.31
CA ASP A 315 -28.12 -25.55 -54.85
C ASP A 315 -26.67 -25.69 -55.38
N SER A 316 -25.71 -26.04 -54.52
CA SER A 316 -24.41 -26.55 -54.98
C SER A 316 -23.70 -27.44 -53.96
N HIS A 317 -23.70 -28.73 -54.30
CA HIS A 317 -22.74 -29.78 -53.93
C HIS A 317 -21.53 -29.39 -53.06
N ARG A 318 -21.33 -30.17 -51.98
CA ARG A 318 -19.99 -30.56 -51.55
C ARG A 318 -19.92 -32.08 -51.40
N GLU A 319 -18.86 -32.68 -51.96
CA GLU A 319 -18.71 -34.12 -52.10
C GLU A 319 -18.29 -34.81 -50.80
N ASN A 320 -18.79 -36.03 -50.58
CA ASN A 320 -18.26 -36.95 -49.59
C ASN A 320 -16.91 -37.52 -50.05
N GLY A 321 -15.92 -37.50 -49.17
CA GLY A 321 -14.61 -38.12 -49.37
C GLY A 321 -14.28 -39.10 -48.24
N GLU A 322 -14.90 -40.28 -48.24
CA GLU A 322 -14.46 -41.40 -47.40
C GLU A 322 -13.23 -42.08 -48.00
N THR A 323 -12.25 -42.45 -47.16
CA THR A 323 -11.47 -43.72 -47.19
C THR A 323 -10.47 -43.70 -46.03
N SER A 324 -10.66 -44.53 -44.99
CA SER A 324 -10.02 -45.85 -44.81
C SER A 324 -8.52 -45.76 -44.42
N GLU A 325 -7.93 -46.58 -43.56
CA GLU A 325 -8.40 -47.66 -42.67
C GLU A 325 -7.23 -48.07 -41.74
N ALA A 326 -7.51 -48.95 -40.77
CA ALA A 326 -6.60 -49.64 -39.83
C ALA A 326 -6.35 -48.93 -38.48
N GLY A 327 -6.53 -49.61 -37.33
CA GLY A 327 -6.97 -50.99 -37.12
C GLY A 327 -6.60 -51.51 -35.72
N LEU A 328 -7.13 -52.68 -35.34
CA LEU A 328 -7.08 -53.35 -34.01
C LEU A 328 -8.16 -52.83 -33.04
N GLU A 329 -9.27 -53.54 -32.81
CA GLU A 329 -9.43 -54.85 -32.13
C GLU A 329 -9.02 -54.83 -30.64
N ALA A 330 -9.82 -55.32 -29.67
CA ALA A 330 -11.20 -55.83 -29.67
C ALA A 330 -11.70 -56.04 -28.21
N ARG A 331 -13.00 -56.38 -28.03
CA ARG A 331 -13.65 -56.90 -26.78
C ARG A 331 -13.85 -55.84 -25.68
N ARG A 332 -14.89 -55.82 -24.84
CA ARG A 332 -16.10 -56.64 -24.60
C ARG A 332 -17.02 -55.87 -23.61
N ASP A 333 -18.30 -56.17 -23.36
CA ASP A 333 -19.25 -57.22 -23.79
C ASP A 333 -20.61 -56.54 -24.20
N GLU A 334 -21.72 -57.26 -24.19
CA GLU A 334 -23.10 -56.92 -24.63
C GLU A 334 -24.07 -56.49 -23.49
N ASP A 335 -25.30 -56.13 -23.89
CA ASP A 335 -26.59 -56.15 -23.16
C ASP A 335 -26.91 -55.08 -22.07
N GLY A 336 -27.71 -54.09 -22.50
CA GLY A 336 -28.35 -53.09 -21.64
C GLY A 336 -29.58 -52.46 -22.30
N LYS A 337 -30.55 -53.28 -22.74
CA LYS A 337 -31.72 -52.83 -23.51
C LYS A 337 -32.82 -52.23 -22.62
N ALA A 338 -32.84 -50.91 -22.53
CA ALA A 338 -33.98 -50.08 -22.15
C ALA A 338 -33.82 -48.76 -22.89
N GLN A 339 -34.84 -48.03 -23.32
CA GLN A 339 -36.28 -48.23 -23.55
C GLN A 339 -36.67 -46.81 -24.02
N ASP A 340 -37.44 -46.70 -25.09
CA ASP A 340 -37.76 -45.40 -25.67
C ASP A 340 -38.56 -44.56 -24.67
N ASP A 341 -37.98 -43.42 -24.27
CA ASP A 341 -38.71 -42.28 -23.71
C ASP A 341 -38.44 -41.11 -24.66
N ASP A 342 -39.48 -40.69 -25.39
CA ASP A 342 -39.47 -39.57 -26.32
C ASP A 342 -39.39 -38.24 -25.53
N ASP A 343 -38.20 -37.89 -25.02
CA ASP A 343 -37.92 -36.51 -24.63
C ASP A 343 -37.77 -35.68 -25.91
N ASP A 344 -38.83 -34.93 -26.24
CA ASP A 344 -38.82 -33.89 -27.27
C ASP A 344 -37.67 -32.91 -26.97
N ASP A 345 -36.54 -33.12 -27.63
CA ASP A 345 -35.36 -32.28 -27.54
C ASP A 345 -35.70 -30.89 -28.07
N ALA A 346 -36.14 -30.03 -27.15
CA ALA A 346 -36.14 -28.59 -27.31
C ALA A 346 -34.70 -28.09 -27.35
N GLY A 347 -33.97 -28.54 -28.37
CA GLY A 347 -32.75 -27.97 -28.89
C GLY A 347 -33.09 -26.56 -29.35
N ALA A 348 -33.15 -25.66 -28.39
CA ALA A 348 -33.22 -24.23 -28.61
C ALA A 348 -32.07 -23.89 -29.57
N ASP A 349 -32.42 -23.34 -30.72
CA ASP A 349 -31.53 -23.06 -31.83
C ASP A 349 -30.62 -21.87 -31.46
N ILE A 350 -29.68 -22.11 -30.53
CA ILE A 350 -28.68 -21.14 -30.05
C ILE A 350 -27.76 -20.72 -31.20
N SER A 351 -27.68 -21.52 -32.26
CA SER A 351 -27.10 -21.19 -33.57
C SER A 351 -27.81 -20.03 -34.31
N SER A 352 -29.02 -19.64 -33.90
CA SER A 352 -29.78 -18.52 -34.47
C SER A 352 -29.58 -17.19 -33.74
N LEU A 353 -28.86 -17.19 -32.59
CA LEU A 353 -28.35 -16.00 -31.92
C LEU A 353 -26.87 -15.77 -32.28
N THR A 354 -26.55 -15.85 -33.57
CA THR A 354 -25.35 -15.21 -34.10
C THR A 354 -25.53 -13.71 -34.00
N TRP A 355 -25.06 -13.14 -32.89
CA TRP A 355 -24.85 -11.71 -32.71
C TRP A 355 -24.14 -11.16 -33.96
N ASP A 356 -24.64 -10.04 -34.50
CA ASP A 356 -24.03 -9.32 -35.63
C ASP A 356 -22.73 -8.61 -35.22
N LEU A 357 -21.83 -9.32 -34.54
CA LEU A 357 -20.46 -8.89 -34.29
C LEU A 357 -19.75 -8.84 -35.64
N ASP A 358 -19.10 -7.73 -35.93
CA ASP A 358 -18.28 -7.67 -37.13
C ASP A 358 -17.00 -8.52 -36.98
N GLU A 359 -16.37 -8.79 -38.12
CA GLU A 359 -15.13 -9.56 -38.18
C GLU A 359 -14.01 -8.95 -37.33
N GLU A 360 -14.00 -7.61 -37.16
CA GLU A 360 -13.03 -6.88 -36.34
C GLU A 360 -13.23 -7.13 -34.84
N GLU A 361 -14.48 -7.20 -34.37
CA GLU A 361 -14.83 -7.58 -33.00
C GLU A 361 -14.56 -9.05 -32.69
N VAL A 362 -14.90 -9.95 -33.61
CA VAL A 362 -14.55 -11.37 -33.50
C VAL A 362 -13.02 -11.55 -33.40
N ASN A 363 -12.24 -10.84 -34.22
CA ASN A 363 -10.79 -10.88 -34.17
C ASN A 363 -10.23 -10.27 -32.86
N ARG A 364 -10.79 -9.17 -32.36
CA ARG A 364 -10.42 -8.60 -31.03
C ARG A 364 -10.67 -9.60 -29.90
N LEU A 365 -11.80 -10.31 -29.91
CA LEU A 365 -12.13 -11.33 -28.91
C LEU A 365 -11.22 -12.56 -29.00
N GLN A 366 -10.75 -12.94 -30.19
CA GLN A 366 -9.77 -14.03 -30.37
C GLN A 366 -8.39 -13.71 -29.77
N GLU A 367 -8.00 -12.44 -29.70
CA GLU A 367 -6.73 -12.02 -29.08
C GLU A 367 -6.78 -11.94 -27.55
N ARG A 368 -7.96 -12.05 -26.92
CA ARG A 368 -8.09 -12.00 -25.45
C ARG A 368 -7.16 -12.99 -24.73
N PRO A 369 -7.09 -14.29 -25.07
CA PRO A 369 -6.16 -15.23 -24.43
C PRO A 369 -4.67 -14.88 -24.61
N ARG A 370 -4.32 -14.12 -25.66
CA ARG A 370 -2.96 -13.62 -25.88
C ARG A 370 -2.68 -12.43 -24.96
N LEU A 371 -3.62 -11.47 -24.85
CA LEU A 371 -3.52 -10.37 -23.88
C LEU A 371 -3.43 -10.91 -22.45
N GLU A 372 -4.28 -11.86 -22.09
CA GLU A 372 -4.26 -12.56 -20.79
C GLU A 372 -2.88 -13.13 -20.48
N LYS A 373 -2.29 -13.85 -21.43
CA LYS A 373 -0.95 -14.41 -21.27
C LYS A 373 0.10 -13.30 -21.08
N LEU A 374 0.08 -12.26 -21.91
CA LEU A 374 1.05 -11.15 -21.83
C LEU A 374 0.97 -10.40 -20.50
N VAL A 375 -0.25 -10.07 -20.05
CA VAL A 375 -0.51 -9.44 -18.76
C VAL A 375 -0.06 -10.35 -17.62
N LEU A 376 -0.38 -11.65 -17.63
CA LEU A 376 0.05 -12.59 -16.58
C LEU A 376 1.57 -12.77 -16.53
N ASP A 377 2.23 -12.90 -17.69
CA ASP A 377 3.68 -13.03 -17.76
C ASP A 377 4.36 -11.73 -17.26
N PHE A 378 3.83 -10.54 -17.60
CA PHE A 378 4.28 -9.24 -17.05
C PHE A 378 4.06 -9.14 -15.54
N VAL A 379 2.86 -9.45 -15.04
CA VAL A 379 2.52 -9.37 -13.61
C VAL A 379 3.42 -10.28 -12.77
N VAL A 380 3.75 -11.48 -13.27
CA VAL A 380 4.68 -12.39 -12.61
C VAL A 380 6.11 -11.82 -12.58
N ASP A 381 6.55 -11.12 -13.62
CA ASP A 381 7.84 -10.43 -13.61
C ASP A 381 7.84 -9.21 -12.68
N TYR A 382 6.79 -8.39 -12.72
CA TYR A 382 6.62 -7.23 -11.86
C TYR A 382 6.65 -7.61 -10.37
N VAL A 383 5.91 -8.64 -9.96
CA VAL A 383 5.92 -9.13 -8.56
C VAL A 383 7.27 -9.71 -8.14
N LYS A 384 8.07 -10.25 -9.08
CA LYS A 384 9.46 -10.67 -8.81
C LYS A 384 10.39 -9.47 -8.55
N ARG A 385 10.31 -8.44 -9.39
CA ARG A 385 11.09 -7.19 -9.27
C ARG A 385 10.68 -6.36 -8.04
N HIS A 386 9.37 -6.26 -7.80
CA HIS A 386 8.74 -5.42 -6.79
C HIS A 386 7.84 -6.27 -5.87
N PRO A 387 8.43 -7.10 -5.00
CA PRO A 387 7.65 -7.90 -4.06
C PRO A 387 6.84 -6.98 -3.15
N SER A 388 5.52 -7.10 -3.25
CA SER A 388 4.54 -6.44 -2.41
C SER A 388 3.54 -7.48 -1.95
N LYS A 389 3.14 -7.41 -0.67
CA LYS A 389 2.11 -8.29 -0.08
C LYS A 389 0.83 -8.28 -0.92
N ASP A 390 0.35 -7.10 -1.27
CA ASP A 390 -0.94 -6.94 -1.95
C ASP A 390 -0.87 -7.42 -3.40
N ALA A 391 0.22 -7.09 -4.10
CA ALA A 391 0.47 -7.58 -5.45
C ALA A 391 0.57 -9.12 -5.50
N PHE A 392 1.27 -9.73 -4.54
CA PHE A 392 1.34 -11.18 -4.40
C PHE A 392 -0.03 -11.80 -4.07
N MET A 393 -0.81 -11.17 -3.18
CA MET A 393 -2.16 -11.63 -2.85
C MET A 393 -3.08 -11.61 -4.07
N ILE A 394 -3.17 -10.47 -4.77
CA ILE A 394 -4.00 -10.31 -5.99
C ILE A 394 -3.65 -11.39 -7.03
N VAL A 395 -2.36 -11.63 -7.27
CA VAL A 395 -1.92 -12.73 -8.14
C VAL A 395 -2.40 -14.07 -7.62
N THR A 396 -2.12 -14.40 -6.35
CA THR A 396 -2.40 -15.74 -5.81
C THR A 396 -3.88 -16.04 -5.57
N THR A 397 -4.75 -15.03 -5.50
CA THR A 397 -6.21 -15.18 -5.45
C THR A 397 -6.87 -15.16 -6.82
N SER A 398 -6.19 -14.71 -7.88
CA SER A 398 -6.78 -14.61 -9.22
C SER A 398 -7.21 -15.98 -9.78
N PRO A 399 -8.46 -16.14 -10.26
CA PRO A 399 -8.93 -17.38 -10.89
C PRO A 399 -8.06 -17.81 -12.09
N LEU A 400 -7.50 -16.83 -12.81
CA LEU A 400 -6.71 -17.03 -14.03
C LEU A 400 -5.44 -17.84 -13.77
N VAL A 401 -4.80 -17.65 -12.60
CA VAL A 401 -3.58 -18.39 -12.25
C VAL A 401 -3.85 -19.67 -11.47
N PHE A 402 -5.10 -20.00 -11.13
CA PHE A 402 -5.43 -21.13 -10.24
C PHE A 402 -4.78 -22.46 -10.70
N LYS A 403 -4.79 -22.72 -12.02
CA LYS A 403 -4.14 -23.90 -12.65
C LYS A 403 -2.60 -23.91 -12.55
N ARG A 404 -1.97 -22.78 -12.27
CA ARG A 404 -0.50 -22.58 -12.15
C ARG A 404 -0.08 -22.17 -10.73
N LEU A 405 -1.01 -22.00 -9.80
CA LEU A 405 -0.82 -21.30 -8.53
C LEU A 405 0.34 -21.88 -7.70
N ASP A 406 0.38 -23.20 -7.47
CA ASP A 406 1.44 -23.83 -6.68
C ASP A 406 2.82 -23.73 -7.35
N ARG A 407 2.87 -23.74 -8.68
CA ARG A 407 4.11 -23.53 -9.43
C ARG A 407 4.60 -22.08 -9.28
N LEU A 408 3.71 -21.11 -9.48
CA LEU A 408 4.03 -19.68 -9.36
C LEU A 408 4.42 -19.31 -7.93
N ARG A 409 3.67 -19.77 -6.92
CA ARG A 409 4.00 -19.62 -5.50
C ARG A 409 5.41 -20.13 -5.19
N LYS A 410 5.76 -21.33 -5.66
CA LYS A 410 7.11 -21.87 -5.51
C LYS A 410 8.15 -21.01 -6.23
N GLU A 411 7.88 -20.60 -7.47
CA GLU A 411 8.78 -19.78 -8.27
C GLU A 411 9.06 -18.41 -7.64
N PHE A 412 8.03 -17.75 -7.10
CA PHE A 412 8.18 -16.53 -6.29
C PHE A 412 9.04 -16.78 -5.05
N PHE A 413 8.79 -17.84 -4.29
CA PHE A 413 9.55 -18.12 -3.05
C PHE A 413 11.02 -18.48 -3.33
N ASP A 414 11.28 -19.23 -4.41
CA ASP A 414 12.64 -19.54 -4.85
C ASP A 414 13.36 -18.27 -5.36
N HIS A 415 12.66 -17.34 -6.04
CA HIS A 415 13.20 -16.07 -6.52
C HIS A 415 13.44 -15.05 -5.39
N PHE A 416 12.48 -14.89 -4.47
CA PHE A 416 12.58 -13.98 -3.33
C PHE A 416 13.69 -14.34 -2.34
N LEU A 417 14.25 -15.56 -2.38
CA LEU A 417 15.46 -15.93 -1.62
C LEU A 417 16.77 -15.57 -2.35
N GLN A 418 16.72 -15.15 -3.61
CA GLN A 418 17.88 -14.84 -4.45
C GLN A 418 18.08 -13.33 -4.68
N ILE A 419 17.02 -12.53 -4.59
CA ILE A 419 17.10 -11.08 -4.81
C ILE A 419 17.91 -10.38 -3.71
N PRO A 420 18.74 -9.37 -4.04
CA PRO A 420 19.36 -8.50 -3.04
C PRO A 420 18.30 -7.79 -2.20
N HIS A 421 18.39 -7.92 -0.88
CA HIS A 421 17.38 -7.37 0.02
C HIS A 421 17.74 -5.95 0.48
N THR A 422 16.91 -4.97 0.11
CA THR A 422 16.80 -3.72 0.88
C THR A 422 15.95 -3.95 2.13
N PRO A 423 15.97 -3.07 3.16
CA PRO A 423 15.05 -3.19 4.29
C PRO A 423 13.57 -3.24 3.87
N HIS A 424 13.18 -2.46 2.85
CA HIS A 424 11.81 -2.47 2.33
C HIS A 424 11.46 -3.79 1.64
N THR A 425 12.31 -4.25 0.72
CA THR A 425 12.15 -5.54 0.02
C THR A 425 12.12 -6.72 1.02
N PHE A 426 12.96 -6.67 2.05
CA PHE A 426 12.98 -7.68 3.12
C PHE A 426 11.66 -7.70 3.91
N SER A 427 11.18 -6.53 4.35
CA SER A 427 9.88 -6.36 5.03
C SER A 427 8.73 -6.95 4.21
N GLN A 428 8.61 -6.58 2.93
CA GLN A 428 7.55 -7.09 2.06
C GLN A 428 7.60 -8.61 1.89
N VAL A 429 8.77 -9.18 1.54
CA VAL A 429 8.94 -10.64 1.42
C VAL A 429 8.67 -11.37 2.74
N LEU A 430 9.05 -10.78 3.88
CA LEU A 430 8.78 -11.35 5.20
C LEU A 430 7.27 -11.42 5.46
N SER A 431 6.53 -10.35 5.15
CA SER A 431 5.08 -10.30 5.30
C SER A 431 4.35 -11.33 4.41
N ILE A 432 4.82 -11.52 3.17
CA ILE A 432 4.33 -12.55 2.24
C ILE A 432 4.54 -13.95 2.85
N TYR A 433 5.74 -14.27 3.32
CA TYR A 433 6.03 -15.58 3.91
C TYR A 433 5.27 -15.86 5.20
N VAL A 434 4.95 -14.84 5.99
CA VAL A 434 4.10 -14.97 7.18
C VAL A 434 2.65 -15.25 6.79
N LYS A 435 2.07 -14.47 5.86
CA LYS A 435 0.70 -14.68 5.35
C LYS A 435 0.52 -16.06 4.72
N GLU A 436 1.48 -16.46 3.90
CA GLU A 436 1.50 -17.75 3.19
C GLU A 436 1.97 -18.94 4.04
N LYS A 437 2.27 -18.71 5.33
CA LYS A 437 2.68 -19.75 6.28
C LYS A 437 3.92 -20.53 5.82
N ALA A 438 4.82 -19.88 5.07
CA ALA A 438 5.96 -20.46 4.36
C ALA A 438 7.19 -20.67 5.27
N THR A 439 6.98 -21.32 6.43
CA THR A 439 7.96 -21.54 7.53
C THR A 439 9.41 -21.81 7.11
N ASN A 440 9.64 -22.68 6.13
CA ASN A 440 10.98 -23.04 5.66
C ASN A 440 11.67 -21.88 4.92
N HIS A 441 10.94 -21.16 4.07
CA HIS A 441 11.46 -19.99 3.36
C HIS A 441 11.67 -18.83 4.32
N LEU A 442 10.73 -18.61 5.24
CA LEU A 442 10.82 -17.64 6.34
C LEU A 442 12.09 -17.86 7.20
N THR A 443 12.38 -19.11 7.56
CA THR A 443 13.58 -19.45 8.35
C THR A 443 14.87 -19.17 7.56
N LYS A 444 14.91 -19.55 6.28
CA LYS A 444 16.05 -19.28 5.39
C LYS A 444 16.29 -17.76 5.25
N LEU A 445 15.24 -17.00 4.93
CA LEU A 445 15.28 -15.55 4.73
C LEU A 445 15.85 -14.82 5.94
N ILE A 446 15.31 -15.09 7.15
CA ILE A 446 15.80 -14.48 8.40
C ILE A 446 17.24 -14.91 8.69
N SER A 447 17.61 -16.17 8.41
CA SER A 447 18.97 -16.66 8.67
C SER A 447 20.03 -16.01 7.77
N ALA A 448 19.68 -15.70 6.51
CA ALA A 448 20.54 -15.02 5.55
C ALA A 448 20.64 -13.51 5.82
N ASN A 449 19.57 -12.88 6.31
CA ASN A 449 19.42 -11.42 6.44
C ASN A 449 19.37 -10.95 7.90
N GLN A 450 20.24 -11.49 8.76
CA GLN A 450 20.25 -11.14 10.20
C GLN A 450 20.55 -9.66 10.47
N SER A 451 21.32 -8.99 9.61
CA SER A 451 21.61 -7.55 9.69
C SER A 451 20.38 -6.68 9.38
N LEU A 452 19.57 -7.06 8.39
CA LEU A 452 18.34 -6.35 8.02
C LEU A 452 17.21 -6.55 9.05
N SER A 453 17.22 -7.68 9.76
CA SER A 453 16.22 -8.01 10.78
C SER A 453 16.12 -6.95 11.90
N ALA A 454 17.19 -6.22 12.20
CA ALA A 454 17.15 -5.12 13.17
C ALA A 454 16.44 -3.86 12.65
N ARG A 455 16.33 -3.68 11.33
CA ARG A 455 15.78 -2.49 10.67
C ARG A 455 14.27 -2.57 10.40
N CYS A 456 13.68 -3.77 10.47
CA CYS A 456 12.26 -4.03 10.17
C CYS A 456 11.52 -4.62 11.39
N PRO A 457 11.41 -3.90 12.52
CA PRO A 457 10.94 -4.47 13.77
C PRO A 457 9.47 -4.94 13.74
N GLY A 458 8.59 -4.29 12.96
CA GLY A 458 7.18 -4.67 12.84
C GLY A 458 7.00 -6.05 12.18
N ASP A 459 7.48 -6.21 10.94
CA ASP A 459 7.37 -7.49 10.23
C ASP A 459 8.09 -8.64 10.97
N MET A 460 9.17 -8.33 11.69
CA MET A 460 9.88 -9.29 12.54
C MET A 460 9.09 -9.68 13.80
N GLN A 461 8.25 -8.79 14.35
CA GLN A 461 7.30 -9.11 15.43
C GLN A 461 6.20 -10.04 14.93
N ASP A 462 5.69 -9.83 13.71
CA ASP A 462 4.71 -10.71 13.07
C ASP A 462 5.30 -12.09 12.78
N ALA A 463 6.51 -12.14 12.20
CA ALA A 463 7.23 -13.39 11.97
C ALA A 463 7.51 -14.15 13.27
N ALA A 464 7.92 -13.46 14.34
CA ALA A 464 8.13 -14.07 15.66
C ALA A 464 6.82 -14.61 16.27
N SER A 465 5.74 -13.82 16.21
CA SER A 465 4.41 -14.21 16.68
C SER A 465 3.86 -15.42 15.93
N TYR A 466 4.05 -15.44 14.61
CA TYR A 466 3.72 -16.57 13.76
C TYR A 466 4.51 -17.84 14.16
N PHE A 467 5.83 -17.76 14.32
CA PHE A 467 6.65 -18.90 14.77
C PHE A 467 6.24 -19.43 16.16
N ILE A 468 5.81 -18.55 17.06
CA ILE A 468 5.29 -18.90 18.40
C ILE A 468 3.96 -19.66 18.32
N GLY A 469 3.06 -19.25 17.42
CA GLY A 469 1.74 -19.87 17.24
C GLY A 469 1.78 -21.27 16.65
N LEU A 470 2.89 -21.67 16.02
CA LEU A 470 3.04 -22.98 15.39
C LEU A 470 3.22 -24.11 16.42
N THR A 471 2.60 -25.26 16.14
CA THR A 471 2.59 -26.41 17.04
C THR A 471 3.96 -27.06 17.25
N GLY A 472 4.93 -26.85 16.34
CA GLY A 472 6.27 -27.44 16.40
C GLY A 472 7.24 -26.78 17.41
N ALA A 473 7.93 -27.58 18.22
CA ALA A 473 8.91 -27.09 19.20
C ALA A 473 10.12 -26.36 18.55
N ALA A 474 10.56 -26.82 17.37
CA ALA A 474 11.63 -26.15 16.63
C ALA A 474 11.23 -24.74 16.18
N ASN A 475 10.00 -24.57 15.67
CA ASN A 475 9.45 -23.30 15.24
C ASN A 475 9.31 -22.33 16.43
N ARG A 476 8.75 -22.80 17.55
CA ARG A 476 8.64 -21.99 18.77
C ARG A 476 10.00 -21.56 19.33
N LYS A 477 11.01 -22.43 19.25
CA LYS A 477 12.39 -22.09 19.61
C LYS A 477 13.02 -21.05 18.66
N GLN A 478 12.71 -21.11 17.36
CA GLN A 478 13.14 -20.11 16.39
C GLN A 478 12.46 -18.75 16.63
N GLY A 479 11.15 -18.72 16.90
CA GLY A 479 10.43 -17.51 17.32
C GLY A 479 11.02 -16.91 18.60
N ALA A 480 11.26 -17.74 19.62
CA ALA A 480 11.93 -17.32 20.84
C ALA A 480 13.35 -16.76 20.58
N LYS A 481 14.14 -17.37 19.69
CA LYS A 481 15.46 -16.85 19.27
C LYS A 481 15.34 -15.46 18.65
N ILE A 482 14.37 -15.25 17.75
CA ILE A 482 14.11 -13.95 17.11
C ILE A 482 13.77 -12.88 18.16
N ILE A 483 12.83 -13.15 19.07
CA ILE A 483 12.47 -12.22 20.17
C ILE A 483 13.69 -11.88 21.00
N MET A 484 14.49 -12.88 21.38
CA MET A 484 15.69 -12.68 22.19
C MET A 484 16.68 -11.75 21.50
N GLN A 485 16.99 -12.00 20.23
CA GLN A 485 17.92 -11.17 19.45
C GLN A 485 17.40 -9.74 19.31
N ALA A 486 16.14 -9.55 18.94
CA ALA A 486 15.55 -8.22 18.74
C ALA A 486 15.45 -7.42 20.06
N MET A 487 15.02 -8.06 21.16
CA MET A 487 14.99 -7.40 22.47
C MET A 487 16.40 -7.10 23.00
N GLU A 488 17.38 -7.96 22.74
CA GLU A 488 18.77 -7.73 23.13
C GLU A 488 19.36 -6.52 22.38
N THR A 489 19.10 -6.38 21.08
CA THR A 489 19.45 -5.17 20.29
C THR A 489 18.75 -3.92 20.84
N VAL A 490 17.43 -3.93 20.99
CA VAL A 490 16.66 -2.77 21.49
C VAL A 490 17.10 -2.35 22.91
N ILE A 491 17.48 -3.31 23.76
CA ILE A 491 18.05 -3.03 25.09
C ILE A 491 19.46 -2.43 24.98
N GLN A 492 20.31 -2.95 24.09
CA GLN A 492 21.64 -2.38 23.86
C GLN A 492 21.56 -0.94 23.36
N ASP A 493 20.68 -0.65 22.40
CA ASP A 493 20.46 0.70 21.87
C ASP A 493 19.97 1.67 22.96
N MET A 494 19.01 1.24 23.79
CA MET A 494 18.56 2.02 24.95
C MET A 494 19.67 2.27 25.98
N VAL A 495 20.53 1.27 26.23
CA VAL A 495 21.67 1.43 27.16
C VAL A 495 22.70 2.39 26.56
N MET A 496 23.00 2.30 25.26
CA MET A 496 23.90 3.23 24.57
C MET A 496 23.39 4.67 24.61
N GLU A 497 22.10 4.89 24.38
CA GLU A 497 21.48 6.23 24.49
C GLU A 497 21.55 6.78 25.93
N VAL A 498 21.35 5.93 26.95
CA VAL A 498 21.54 6.31 28.35
C VAL A 498 23.02 6.60 28.65
N GLU A 499 23.96 5.80 28.16
CA GLU A 499 25.40 6.07 28.32
C GLU A 499 25.84 7.35 27.58
N PHE A 500 25.18 7.72 26.47
CA PHE A 500 25.41 8.98 25.78
C PHE A 500 24.95 10.19 26.64
N GLY A 501 23.82 10.06 27.34
CA GLY A 501 23.38 11.03 28.34
C GLY A 501 24.32 11.10 29.56
N PHE A 502 24.86 9.97 30.00
CA PHE A 502 25.68 9.85 31.22
C PHE A 502 27.06 9.23 30.91
N LYS A 503 27.92 9.95 30.17
CA LYS A 503 29.20 9.42 29.64
C LYS A 503 30.15 8.84 30.69
N GLY A 504 30.02 9.24 31.97
CA GLY A 504 30.83 8.65 33.05
C GLY A 504 30.47 7.20 33.42
N VAL A 505 29.27 6.74 33.07
CA VAL A 505 28.74 5.42 33.43
C VAL A 505 29.47 4.26 32.72
N ARG A 506 29.98 4.50 31.51
CA ARG A 506 30.75 3.53 30.73
C ARG A 506 32.13 3.22 31.35
N LYS A 507 32.61 4.05 32.29
CA LYS A 507 33.90 3.84 32.98
C LYS A 507 33.78 2.69 33.97
N GLU A 508 34.59 1.65 33.81
CA GLU A 508 34.56 0.45 34.67
C GLU A 508 34.72 0.77 36.17
N ALA A 509 35.57 1.75 36.51
CA ALA A 509 35.69 2.24 37.89
C ALA A 509 34.34 2.71 38.49
N LYS A 510 33.50 3.39 37.69
CA LYS A 510 32.17 3.85 38.12
C LYS A 510 31.15 2.71 38.19
N ARG A 511 31.30 1.67 37.36
CA ARG A 511 30.49 0.42 37.42
C ARG A 511 30.81 -0.39 38.68
N VAL A 512 32.08 -0.53 39.05
CA VAL A 512 32.51 -1.17 40.31
C VAL A 512 32.06 -0.37 41.53
N GLU A 513 32.17 0.96 41.48
CA GLU A 513 31.74 1.87 42.54
C GLU A 513 30.23 1.77 42.83
N ILE A 514 29.37 1.85 41.79
CA ILE A 514 27.92 1.71 42.01
C ILE A 514 27.54 0.31 42.52
N MET A 515 28.18 -0.74 42.01
CA MET A 515 28.00 -2.11 42.53
C MET A 515 28.45 -2.28 43.99
N THR A 516 29.31 -1.40 44.49
CA THR A 516 29.72 -1.37 45.90
C THR A 516 28.68 -0.61 46.73
N ILE A 517 28.28 0.59 46.29
CA ILE A 517 27.23 1.43 46.92
C ILE A 517 25.92 0.64 47.11
N LEU A 518 25.52 -0.15 46.11
CA LEU A 518 24.30 -0.98 46.17
C LEU A 518 24.38 -2.14 47.18
N LYS A 519 25.58 -2.58 47.59
CA LYS A 519 25.79 -3.72 48.49
C LYS A 519 26.02 -3.33 49.95
N THR A 520 26.64 -2.18 50.23
CA THR A 520 27.27 -1.94 51.54
C THR A 520 26.55 -0.96 52.45
N LEU A 521 25.73 -0.05 51.91
CA LEU A 521 25.23 1.11 52.65
C LEU A 521 23.77 0.95 53.13
N LYS A 522 23.45 1.57 54.26
CA LYS A 522 22.06 1.80 54.72
C LYS A 522 21.34 2.76 53.78
N ASP A 523 20.01 2.80 53.78
CA ASP A 523 19.26 3.52 52.74
C ASP A 523 19.58 5.04 52.66
N ASP A 524 19.79 5.72 53.79
CA ASP A 524 20.18 7.15 53.82
C ASP A 524 21.60 7.40 53.29
N GLU A 525 22.57 6.62 53.78
CA GLU A 525 23.97 6.65 53.33
C GLU A 525 24.06 6.30 51.83
N ARG A 526 23.28 5.31 51.40
CA ARG A 526 23.16 4.88 50.00
C ARG A 526 22.59 6.00 49.14
N LYS A 527 21.55 6.70 49.60
CA LYS A 527 20.98 7.84 48.87
C LYS A 527 22.02 8.95 48.67
N ALA A 528 22.74 9.34 49.72
CA ALA A 528 23.80 10.34 49.62
C ALA A 528 24.95 9.92 48.67
N ALA A 529 25.37 8.66 48.72
CA ALA A 529 26.38 8.11 47.82
C ALA A 529 25.90 8.02 46.36
N ILE A 530 24.62 7.70 46.14
CA ILE A 530 23.99 7.69 44.80
C ILE A 530 23.96 9.10 44.22
N THR A 531 23.52 10.11 45.00
CA THR A 531 23.54 11.52 44.58
C THR A 531 24.93 11.94 44.13
N LEU A 532 25.96 11.69 44.96
CA LEU A 532 27.35 11.99 44.64
C LEU A 532 27.87 11.22 43.40
N TRP A 533 27.44 9.97 43.20
CA TRP A 533 27.82 9.18 42.03
C TRP A 533 27.17 9.70 40.75
N VAL A 534 25.87 10.05 40.78
CA VAL A 534 25.15 10.62 39.62
C VAL A 534 25.79 11.94 39.19
N ASP A 535 26.13 12.81 40.15
CA ASP A 535 26.84 14.08 39.92
C ASP A 535 28.21 13.90 39.24
N GLN A 536 28.83 12.73 39.34
CA GLN A 536 30.13 12.42 38.73
C GLN A 536 30.04 11.70 37.37
N VAL A 537 28.87 11.20 36.99
CA VAL A 537 28.68 10.47 35.72
C VAL A 537 27.80 11.18 34.70
N ILE A 538 27.02 12.17 35.14
CA ILE A 538 26.29 13.06 34.24
C ILE A 538 27.23 13.75 33.26
N THR A 539 26.83 13.81 31.99
CA THR A 539 27.58 14.59 30.99
C THR A 539 27.30 16.07 31.25
N PRO A 540 28.31 16.90 31.54
CA PRO A 540 28.08 18.34 31.72
C PRO A 540 27.49 18.94 30.44
N PRO A 541 26.54 19.89 30.53
CA PRO A 541 25.93 20.50 29.36
C PRO A 541 27.01 21.18 28.48
N PRO A 542 26.84 21.20 27.14
CA PRO A 542 27.87 21.72 26.22
C PRO A 542 28.32 23.15 26.55
N GLU A 543 27.42 23.97 27.09
CA GLU A 543 27.70 25.35 27.54
C GLU A 543 28.71 25.47 28.68
N ALA A 544 28.85 24.42 29.51
CA ALA A 544 29.86 24.38 30.56
C ALA A 544 31.26 24.10 29.96
N LEU A 545 31.33 23.18 29.00
CA LEU A 545 32.56 22.83 28.27
C LEU A 545 33.05 23.96 27.36
N SER A 546 32.14 24.69 26.70
CA SER A 546 32.49 25.79 25.80
C SER A 546 33.10 27.00 26.50
N LYS A 547 32.99 27.10 27.83
CA LYS A 547 33.65 28.15 28.64
C LYS A 547 35.07 27.80 29.08
N GLU A 548 35.51 26.54 28.93
CA GLU A 548 36.79 26.06 29.48
C GLU A 548 37.84 25.71 28.40
N VAL A 549 37.45 25.66 27.12
CA VAL A 549 38.36 25.39 25.99
C VAL A 549 38.75 26.69 25.26
N GLN A 550 40.04 27.01 25.25
CA GLN A 550 40.59 28.19 24.57
C GLN A 550 40.50 28.10 23.04
N PRO A 551 40.35 29.24 22.32
CA PRO A 551 40.17 29.24 20.87
C PRO A 551 41.49 29.05 20.11
N GLN A 552 41.80 27.82 19.68
CA GLN A 552 42.91 27.53 18.75
C GLN A 552 42.63 26.44 17.68
N GLN A 553 41.39 25.97 17.50
CA GLN A 553 41.07 25.13 16.33
C GLN A 553 40.68 25.98 15.10
N PRO A 554 41.14 25.62 13.89
CA PRO A 554 40.81 26.33 12.64
C PRO A 554 39.34 26.10 12.25
N PRO A 555 38.77 26.95 11.37
CA PRO A 555 37.38 26.81 10.93
C PRO A 555 37.20 25.54 10.08
N VAL A 556 36.52 24.55 10.65
CA VAL A 556 35.98 23.38 9.94
C VAL A 556 34.71 23.79 9.19
N ALA A 557 34.38 23.09 8.10
CA ALA A 557 33.29 23.45 7.20
C ALA A 557 31.91 23.35 7.89
N ASN A 558 31.37 24.49 8.28
CA ASN A 558 30.09 24.61 8.97
C ASN A 558 28.94 24.42 7.95
N PHE A 559 28.20 23.31 8.01
CA PHE A 559 26.95 23.12 7.27
C PHE A 559 25.84 24.03 7.84
N ASN A 560 25.86 25.30 7.45
CA ASN A 560 24.94 26.33 7.93
C ASN A 560 23.58 26.34 7.19
N ASN A 561 23.40 25.53 6.16
CA ASN A 561 22.20 25.51 5.32
C ASN A 561 21.39 24.22 5.57
N PRO A 562 20.11 24.31 5.99
CA PRO A 562 19.27 23.13 6.19
C PRO A 562 19.05 22.32 4.89
N MET A 563 19.19 22.95 3.72
CA MET A 563 19.15 22.22 2.44
C MET A 563 20.35 21.30 2.22
N ASP A 564 21.52 21.60 2.79
CA ASP A 564 22.70 20.73 2.65
C ASP A 564 22.54 19.47 3.53
N VAL A 565 21.93 19.65 4.72
CA VAL A 565 21.52 18.53 5.59
C VAL A 565 20.47 17.67 4.90
N LEU A 566 19.43 18.30 4.31
CA LEU A 566 18.38 17.58 3.59
C LEU A 566 18.95 16.84 2.36
N ALA A 567 19.79 17.49 1.55
CA ALA A 567 20.42 16.89 0.38
C ALA A 567 21.31 15.69 0.77
N ALA A 568 22.06 15.80 1.87
CA ALA A 568 22.83 14.69 2.40
C ALA A 568 21.97 13.55 2.94
N MET A 569 20.83 13.84 3.61
CA MET A 569 19.89 12.80 4.03
C MET A 569 19.20 12.12 2.85
N THR A 570 18.85 12.86 1.80
CA THR A 570 18.32 12.29 0.55
C THR A 570 19.37 11.43 -0.14
N ALA A 571 20.62 11.89 -0.23
CA ALA A 571 21.74 11.10 -0.75
C ALA A 571 22.01 9.84 0.07
N LEU A 572 21.83 9.89 1.40
CA LEU A 572 21.95 8.73 2.29
C LEU A 572 20.84 7.69 2.03
N ALA A 573 19.63 8.15 1.72
CA ALA A 573 18.49 7.29 1.40
C ALA A 573 18.54 6.70 -0.02
N THR A 574 19.30 7.32 -0.94
CA THR A 574 19.41 6.91 -2.37
C THR A 574 20.76 6.33 -2.77
N ALA A 575 21.76 6.32 -1.87
CA ALA A 575 23.06 5.73 -2.15
C ALA A 575 22.92 4.24 -2.53
N PRO A 576 23.43 3.80 -3.70
CA PRO A 576 23.38 2.40 -4.09
C PRO A 576 24.19 1.55 -3.11
N ALA A 577 23.75 0.31 -2.91
CA ALA A 577 24.24 -0.58 -1.85
C ALA A 577 25.68 -1.08 -2.07
N GLY A 578 26.67 -0.22 -1.79
CA GLY A 578 28.06 -0.61 -1.56
C GLY A 578 28.19 -1.46 -0.29
N ASP A 579 29.14 -2.39 -0.27
CA ASP A 579 29.34 -3.43 0.75
C ASP A 579 29.32 -2.88 2.21
N TYR A 580 28.16 -2.98 2.88
CA TYR A 580 27.88 -2.37 4.19
C TYR A 580 28.40 -3.17 5.40
N ASN A 581 29.50 -3.91 5.25
CA ASN A 581 30.15 -4.59 6.39
C ASN A 581 31.09 -3.68 7.20
N ASP A 582 31.18 -2.38 6.85
CA ASP A 582 31.96 -1.38 7.58
C ASP A 582 31.17 -0.84 8.81
N PRO A 583 31.74 -0.85 10.04
CA PRO A 583 31.09 -0.31 11.24
C PRO A 583 30.69 1.18 11.20
N LEU A 584 31.13 1.93 10.18
CA LEU A 584 30.87 3.37 9.98
C LEU A 584 29.41 3.74 9.70
N GLY A 585 28.45 2.81 9.76
CA GLY A 585 27.02 3.10 9.63
C GLY A 585 26.46 4.03 10.71
N HIS A 586 27.05 4.04 11.92
CA HIS A 586 26.75 5.04 12.94
C HIS A 586 27.51 6.36 12.70
N ASP A 587 28.74 6.27 12.18
CA ASP A 587 29.57 7.42 11.84
C ASP A 587 29.03 8.23 10.66
N LEU A 588 28.02 7.80 9.89
CA LEU A 588 27.45 8.63 8.82
C LEU A 588 26.63 9.83 9.33
N ILE A 589 26.07 9.76 10.54
CA ILE A 589 25.50 10.91 11.26
C ILE A 589 26.61 11.74 11.97
N GLU A 590 27.83 11.19 12.11
CA GLU A 590 29.00 11.87 12.68
C GLU A 590 29.92 12.48 11.59
N MET A 591 29.88 11.95 10.36
CA MET A 591 30.51 12.46 9.13
C MET A 591 29.73 13.62 8.53
N LEU A 592 28.40 13.58 8.65
CA LEU A 592 27.62 14.79 8.61
C LEU A 592 27.93 15.55 9.90
N ASP A 593 28.95 16.42 9.84
CA ASP A 593 29.40 17.32 10.92
C ASP A 593 28.34 18.43 11.13
N VAL A 594 27.11 17.98 11.40
CA VAL A 594 25.93 18.80 11.60
C VAL A 594 26.05 19.36 12.99
N ASN A 595 26.60 20.56 13.04
CA ASN A 595 26.91 21.28 14.27
C ASN A 595 25.77 21.10 15.30
N PRO A 596 25.99 20.36 16.41
CA PRO A 596 24.93 19.99 17.36
C PRO A 596 24.42 21.20 18.17
N SER A 597 25.02 22.38 17.95
CA SER A 597 24.58 23.67 18.45
C SER A 597 23.49 24.32 17.58
N ASN A 598 23.25 23.83 16.35
CA ASN A 598 22.22 24.36 15.46
C ASN A 598 20.81 24.01 16.00
N PRO A 599 19.97 25.00 16.34
CA PRO A 599 18.65 24.75 16.93
C PRO A 599 17.67 24.06 15.97
N GLU A 600 17.84 24.18 14.64
CA GLU A 600 16.96 23.56 13.65
C GLU A 600 17.20 22.04 13.50
N VAL A 601 18.41 21.59 13.83
CA VAL A 601 18.81 20.18 13.74
C VAL A 601 18.24 19.39 14.92
N LYS A 602 18.12 20.01 16.11
CA LYS A 602 17.55 19.37 17.31
C LYS A 602 16.18 18.70 17.06
N PRO A 603 15.15 19.38 16.51
CA PRO A 603 13.85 18.76 16.25
C PRO A 603 13.90 17.69 15.14
N LEU A 604 14.76 17.83 14.13
CA LEU A 604 14.98 16.80 13.12
C LEU A 604 15.59 15.53 13.75
N ALA A 605 16.68 15.66 14.49
CA ALA A 605 17.30 14.57 15.23
C ALA A 605 16.33 13.94 16.26
N GLN A 606 15.42 14.73 16.84
CA GLN A 606 14.35 14.22 17.71
C GLN A 606 13.28 13.45 16.95
N ARG A 607 12.94 13.85 15.71
CA ARG A 607 11.97 13.17 14.84
C ARG A 607 12.50 11.84 14.29
N PHE A 608 13.81 11.71 14.07
CA PHE A 608 14.45 10.47 13.57
C PHE A 608 14.93 9.52 14.68
N ARG A 609 14.78 9.87 15.96
CA ARG A 609 15.05 8.96 17.07
C ARG A 609 14.02 7.81 17.09
N PRO A 610 14.46 6.54 17.21
CA PRO A 610 13.53 5.42 17.37
C PRO A 610 12.64 5.62 18.60
N ASP A 611 11.34 5.37 18.48
CA ASP A 611 10.48 5.28 19.66
C ASP A 611 10.74 3.96 20.39
N PHE A 612 11.76 3.97 21.24
CA PHE A 612 12.11 2.86 22.10
C PHE A 612 10.98 2.45 23.05
N SER A 613 10.03 3.34 23.37
CA SER A 613 8.88 3.00 24.20
C SER A 613 7.93 2.07 23.45
N PHE A 614 7.54 2.46 22.24
CA PHE A 614 6.71 1.66 21.35
C PHE A 614 7.40 0.34 20.98
N LEU A 615 8.64 0.40 20.48
CA LEU A 615 9.38 -0.79 20.01
C LEU A 615 9.53 -1.85 21.10
N PHE A 616 9.85 -1.43 22.33
CA PHE A 616 10.09 -2.36 23.43
C PHE A 616 8.80 -2.90 24.05
N GLU A 617 7.76 -2.08 24.23
CA GLU A 617 6.46 -2.60 24.69
C GLU A 617 5.83 -3.54 23.66
N SER A 618 6.01 -3.29 22.35
CA SER A 618 5.57 -4.23 21.31
C SER A 618 6.32 -5.58 21.38
N TRP A 619 7.65 -5.57 21.41
CA TRP A 619 8.44 -6.81 21.58
C TRP A 619 8.15 -7.54 22.89
N LYS A 620 7.90 -6.81 23.98
CA LYS A 620 7.44 -7.34 25.27
C LYS A 620 6.01 -7.91 25.17
N GLY A 621 5.15 -7.35 24.33
CA GLY A 621 3.87 -7.92 23.92
C GLY A 621 4.03 -9.30 23.28
N VAL A 622 4.87 -9.42 22.25
CA VAL A 622 5.20 -10.69 21.57
C VAL A 622 5.80 -11.72 22.54
N LEU A 623 6.73 -11.29 23.42
CA LEU A 623 7.30 -12.12 24.48
C LEU A 623 6.21 -12.66 25.43
N ASN A 624 5.33 -11.78 25.91
CA ASN A 624 4.23 -12.16 26.80
C ASN A 624 3.21 -13.08 26.09
N HIS A 625 2.94 -12.88 24.79
CA HIS A 625 2.13 -13.80 24.00
C HIS A 625 2.76 -15.21 23.98
N GLY A 626 4.06 -15.32 23.72
CA GLY A 626 4.79 -16.60 23.80
C GLY A 626 4.73 -17.25 25.20
N VAL A 627 4.76 -16.46 26.27
CA VAL A 627 4.54 -16.97 27.64
C VAL A 627 3.11 -17.50 27.83
N ARG A 628 2.07 -16.80 27.34
CA ARG A 628 0.67 -17.27 27.37
C ARG A 628 0.48 -18.56 26.58
N GLN A 629 1.15 -18.71 25.43
CA GLN A 629 1.18 -19.93 24.61
C GLN A 629 2.04 -21.08 25.23
N GLY A 630 2.48 -20.94 26.49
CA GLY A 630 3.23 -21.97 27.21
C GLY A 630 4.65 -22.23 26.69
N VAL A 631 5.22 -21.31 25.90
CA VAL A 631 6.56 -21.45 25.33
C VAL A 631 7.60 -21.23 26.42
N LYS A 632 8.16 -22.33 26.94
CA LYS A 632 9.14 -22.32 28.05
C LYS A 632 10.36 -21.44 27.76
N ASP A 633 10.81 -21.38 26.51
CA ASP A 633 11.94 -20.55 26.09
C ASP A 633 11.63 -19.05 26.26
N CYS A 634 10.39 -18.60 25.99
CA CYS A 634 9.97 -17.21 26.24
C CYS A 634 10.00 -16.84 27.74
N VAL A 635 9.64 -17.78 28.64
CA VAL A 635 9.77 -17.57 30.08
C VAL A 635 11.24 -17.42 30.50
N ALA A 636 12.15 -18.16 29.85
CA ALA A 636 13.58 -18.07 30.12
C ALA A 636 14.20 -16.76 29.57
N ILE A 637 13.69 -16.22 28.46
CA ILE A 637 14.20 -15.00 27.82
C ILE A 637 14.09 -13.78 28.73
N GLY A 638 12.94 -13.52 29.37
CA GLY A 638 12.79 -12.38 30.29
C GLY A 638 13.83 -12.40 31.43
N GLY A 639 14.06 -13.59 32.01
CA GLY A 639 15.09 -13.82 33.03
C GLY A 639 16.53 -13.79 32.51
N LYS A 640 16.79 -14.05 31.22
CA LYS A 640 18.10 -13.85 30.57
C LYS A 640 18.34 -12.36 30.33
N LEU A 641 17.44 -11.69 29.63
CA LEU A 641 17.54 -10.25 29.31
C LEU A 641 17.72 -9.40 30.56
N CYS A 642 17.01 -9.72 31.66
CA CYS A 642 17.21 -9.04 32.94
C CYS A 642 18.63 -9.23 33.50
N LYS A 643 19.26 -10.41 33.38
CA LYS A 643 20.66 -10.63 33.81
C LYS A 643 21.67 -9.94 32.91
N ASP A 644 21.46 -9.99 31.61
CA ASP A 644 22.37 -9.37 30.63
C ASP A 644 22.34 -7.85 30.80
N LEU A 645 21.15 -7.27 30.97
CA LEU A 645 20.95 -5.88 31.35
C LEU A 645 21.56 -5.53 32.71
N GLN A 646 21.47 -6.41 33.71
CA GLN A 646 22.13 -6.23 35.01
C GLN A 646 23.66 -6.19 34.90
N ALA A 647 24.24 -6.90 33.92
CA ALA A 647 25.67 -6.91 33.65
C ALA A 647 26.12 -5.69 32.82
N MET A 648 25.35 -5.30 31.80
CA MET A 648 25.63 -4.13 30.97
C MET A 648 25.43 -2.82 31.73
N ALA A 649 24.34 -2.72 32.51
CA ALA A 649 23.87 -1.49 33.13
C ALA A 649 23.52 -1.67 34.64
N PRO A 650 24.51 -1.99 35.50
CA PRO A 650 24.27 -2.31 36.92
C PRO A 650 23.61 -1.18 37.72
N TYR A 651 23.77 0.07 37.28
CA TYR A 651 23.16 1.26 37.86
C TYR A 651 21.61 1.25 37.77
N LEU A 652 21.03 0.59 36.77
CA LEU A 652 19.58 0.49 36.60
C LEU A 652 18.91 -0.44 37.62
N GLN A 653 19.67 -1.25 38.35
CA GLN A 653 19.16 -2.20 39.36
C GLN A 653 18.43 -1.53 40.53
N SER A 654 18.70 -0.24 40.76
CA SER A 654 18.17 0.51 41.89
C SER A 654 17.25 1.63 41.45
N LYS A 655 15.99 1.56 41.90
CA LYS A 655 15.00 2.62 41.72
C LYS A 655 15.50 3.99 42.22
N LEU A 656 16.35 4.02 43.26
CA LEU A 656 16.93 5.28 43.76
C LEU A 656 17.90 5.92 42.75
N VAL A 657 18.76 5.11 42.11
CA VAL A 657 19.69 5.60 41.07
C VAL A 657 18.90 6.12 39.88
N VAL A 658 17.89 5.39 39.45
CA VAL A 658 17.01 5.79 38.33
C VAL A 658 16.25 7.08 38.63
N VAL A 659 15.76 7.28 39.87
CA VAL A 659 15.09 8.53 40.28
C VAL A 659 16.06 9.71 40.27
N GLU A 660 17.29 9.53 40.76
CA GLU A 660 18.30 10.60 40.78
C GLU A 660 18.84 10.91 39.37
N MET A 661 19.10 9.91 38.53
CA MET A 661 19.43 10.15 37.12
C MET A 661 18.35 10.96 36.41
N LYS A 662 17.06 10.67 36.67
CA LYS A 662 15.94 11.44 36.11
C LYS A 662 15.79 12.85 36.67
N SER A 663 16.23 13.11 37.91
CA SER A 663 16.16 14.43 38.52
C SER A 663 17.25 15.37 38.00
N ARG A 664 18.38 14.82 37.53
CA ARG A 664 19.53 15.59 37.01
C ARG A 664 19.55 15.80 35.49
N LEU A 665 18.69 15.15 34.72
CA LEU A 665 18.58 15.41 33.27
C LEU A 665 18.09 16.84 32.99
N ASP A 666 18.69 17.53 32.01
CA ASP A 666 18.26 18.86 31.55
C ASP A 666 16.95 18.83 30.76
N ALA A 667 16.11 19.86 30.93
CA ALA A 667 14.73 19.92 30.41
C ALA A 667 14.56 19.49 28.93
N GLU A 668 15.48 19.90 28.04
CA GLU A 668 15.45 19.51 26.63
C GLU A 668 15.61 18.00 26.40
N ARG A 669 16.47 17.33 27.18
CA ARG A 669 16.78 15.89 27.04
C ARG A 669 15.90 15.02 27.95
N GLN A 670 15.13 15.63 28.84
CA GLN A 670 14.36 14.93 29.88
C GLN A 670 13.36 13.93 29.29
N GLY A 671 12.52 14.30 28.33
CA GLY A 671 11.39 13.47 27.90
C GLY A 671 11.80 12.05 27.50
N TYR A 672 12.65 11.95 26.46
CA TYR A 672 13.08 10.68 25.88
C TYR A 672 13.88 9.81 26.85
N LEU A 673 14.93 10.37 27.47
CA LEU A 673 15.78 9.63 28.42
C LEU A 673 15.01 9.24 29.70
N LYS A 674 14.08 10.06 30.19
CA LYS A 674 13.19 9.66 31.31
C LYS A 674 12.30 8.49 30.91
N THR A 675 11.77 8.45 29.69
CA THR A 675 10.97 7.31 29.20
C THR A 675 11.80 6.03 29.19
N ILE A 676 12.97 6.02 28.55
CA ILE A 676 13.91 4.87 28.53
C ILE A 676 14.24 4.41 29.96
N LEU A 677 14.69 5.33 30.83
CA LEU A 677 15.01 5.02 32.23
C LEU A 677 13.80 4.53 33.04
N THR A 678 12.56 4.90 32.67
CA THR A 678 11.34 4.35 33.28
C THR A 678 11.08 2.94 32.82
N LEU A 679 11.13 2.74 31.52
CA LEU A 679 10.77 1.51 30.82
C LEU A 679 11.68 0.35 31.22
N VAL A 680 13.00 0.57 31.16
CA VAL A 680 14.02 -0.43 31.45
C VAL A 680 14.03 -0.81 32.95
N ASN A 681 13.83 0.17 33.84
CA ASN A 681 13.70 -0.08 35.28
C ASN A 681 12.41 -0.85 35.60
N ARG A 682 11.27 -0.46 35.01
CA ARG A 682 9.98 -1.16 35.15
C ARG A 682 10.13 -2.62 34.73
N PHE A 683 10.71 -2.87 33.56
CA PHE A 683 10.97 -4.23 33.06
C PHE A 683 11.79 -5.06 34.05
N MET A 684 12.90 -4.54 34.58
CA MET A 684 13.69 -5.29 35.57
C MET A 684 12.95 -5.57 36.87
N VAL A 685 12.17 -4.61 37.38
CA VAL A 685 11.36 -4.82 38.59
C VAL A 685 10.28 -5.89 38.34
N ASP A 686 9.62 -5.84 37.19
CA ASP A 686 8.59 -6.81 36.79
C ASP A 686 9.18 -8.21 36.62
N GLU A 687 10.31 -8.38 35.93
CA GLU A 687 10.98 -9.67 35.76
C GLU A 687 11.55 -10.25 37.07
N VAL A 688 12.12 -9.41 37.94
CA VAL A 688 12.55 -9.85 39.29
C VAL A 688 11.35 -10.30 40.12
N LYS A 689 10.22 -9.58 40.06
CA LYS A 689 8.97 -9.95 40.74
C LYS A 689 8.40 -11.28 40.19
N LYS A 690 8.37 -11.46 38.87
CA LYS A 690 7.97 -12.73 38.22
C LYS A 690 8.88 -13.90 38.64
N ALA A 691 10.21 -13.69 38.65
CA ALA A 691 11.17 -14.71 39.07
C ALA A 691 11.02 -15.09 40.56
N ALA A 692 10.73 -14.13 41.43
CA ALA A 692 10.45 -14.39 42.85
C ALA A 692 9.13 -15.17 43.03
N ALA A 693 8.07 -14.78 42.32
CA ALA A 693 6.78 -15.49 42.34
C ALA A 693 6.91 -16.93 41.82
N SER A 694 7.64 -17.15 40.73
CA SER A 694 7.91 -18.48 40.17
C SER A 694 8.69 -19.37 41.16
N ARG A 695 9.71 -18.84 41.84
CA ARG A 695 10.43 -19.56 42.91
C ARG A 695 9.53 -19.92 44.09
N LYS A 696 8.63 -19.01 44.50
CA LYS A 696 7.67 -19.28 45.58
C LYS A 696 6.71 -20.41 45.19
N ALA A 697 6.10 -20.34 44.00
CA ALA A 697 5.22 -21.38 43.48
C ALA A 697 5.92 -22.75 43.38
N ALA A 698 7.19 -22.78 42.94
CA ALA A 698 7.98 -24.03 42.89
C ALA A 698 8.27 -24.60 44.30
N GLN A 699 8.54 -23.76 45.30
CA GLN A 699 8.74 -24.19 46.68
C GLN A 699 7.44 -24.69 47.34
N GLU A 700 6.29 -24.10 47.01
CA GLU A 700 4.98 -24.53 47.50
C GLU A 700 4.56 -25.86 46.84
N GLY A 701 4.78 -26.01 45.53
CA GLY A 701 4.57 -27.28 44.82
C GLY A 701 5.42 -28.43 45.35
N ALA A 702 6.70 -28.18 45.67
CA ALA A 702 7.60 -29.18 46.26
C ALA A 702 7.27 -29.54 47.73
N LYS A 703 6.51 -28.70 48.44
CA LYS A 703 6.11 -28.93 49.84
C LYS A 703 4.80 -29.68 49.99
N ARG A 704 4.00 -29.84 48.93
CA ARG A 704 2.78 -30.67 48.97
C ARG A 704 3.21 -32.13 49.09
N PRO A 705 3.00 -32.79 50.24
CA PRO A 705 3.43 -34.17 50.39
C PRO A 705 2.63 -35.04 49.42
N SER A 706 3.31 -35.92 48.69
CA SER A 706 2.64 -36.94 47.91
C SER A 706 1.93 -37.90 48.86
N GLU A 707 0.63 -37.68 49.09
CA GLU A 707 -0.26 -38.63 49.76
C GLU A 707 -0.24 -39.95 48.96
N THR A 708 0.67 -40.80 49.38
CA THR A 708 0.92 -42.10 48.76
C THR A 708 -0.13 -43.02 49.33
N SER A 709 -1.30 -43.05 48.68
CA SER A 709 -2.42 -43.91 49.09
C SER A 709 -1.93 -45.36 49.22
N PRO A 710 -1.93 -45.97 50.43
CA PRO A 710 -1.36 -47.30 50.62
C PRO A 710 -2.29 -48.35 50.00
N GLY A 711 -1.81 -49.06 48.98
CA GLY A 711 -2.57 -50.12 48.33
C GLY A 711 -2.71 -51.37 49.21
N THR A 712 -3.96 -51.83 49.38
CA THR A 712 -4.31 -53.11 50.01
C THR A 712 -4.39 -54.22 48.93
N PRO A 713 -3.66 -55.35 49.05
CA PRO A 713 -3.92 -56.58 48.29
C PRO A 713 -4.94 -57.49 49.02
N PRO A 714 -5.49 -58.60 48.47
CA PRO A 714 -5.27 -59.24 47.15
C PRO A 714 -6.62 -59.45 46.37
N THR A 715 -6.70 -60.12 45.21
CA THR A 715 -6.91 -61.59 45.07
C THR A 715 -7.15 -61.97 43.59
N LEU A 716 -6.75 -63.18 43.18
CA LEU A 716 -6.96 -63.76 41.85
C LEU A 716 -8.35 -64.43 41.70
N THR A 717 -9.06 -64.18 40.59
CA THR A 717 -9.89 -65.19 39.88
C THR A 717 -10.13 -64.76 38.43
N PRO A 718 -10.21 -65.70 37.45
CA PRO A 718 -10.43 -65.40 36.04
C PRO A 718 -11.91 -65.51 35.63
N SER A 719 -12.32 -64.86 34.52
CA SER A 719 -13.14 -65.43 33.41
C SER A 719 -13.82 -64.39 32.49
N THR A 720 -13.40 -64.41 31.22
CA THR A 720 -14.27 -64.60 30.02
C THR A 720 -15.29 -63.52 29.55
N SER A 721 -15.18 -63.22 28.24
CA SER A 721 -16.23 -62.82 27.25
C SER A 721 -16.93 -61.45 27.25
N SER A 722 -16.60 -60.67 26.20
CA SER A 722 -17.50 -60.25 25.09
C SER A 722 -18.61 -59.20 25.26
N GLY A 723 -18.76 -58.36 24.21
CA GLY A 723 -19.83 -57.37 23.98
C GLY A 723 -19.37 -55.93 24.23
N ALA A 724 -19.17 -55.02 23.27
CA ALA A 724 -19.95 -54.60 22.07
C ALA A 724 -21.22 -53.78 22.40
N GLY A 725 -21.36 -52.60 21.79
CA GLY A 725 -22.40 -51.58 22.05
C GLY A 725 -21.86 -50.46 22.95
N SER A 726 -21.57 -49.22 22.50
CA SER A 726 -22.27 -48.26 21.62
C SER A 726 -23.39 -47.48 22.32
N SER A 727 -23.37 -46.16 22.06
CA SER A 727 -24.48 -45.19 22.09
C SER A 727 -24.86 -44.44 23.39
N THR A 728 -25.17 -43.16 23.16
CA THR A 728 -26.03 -42.23 23.92
C THR A 728 -25.67 -41.82 25.35
N SER A 729 -25.19 -40.58 25.47
CA SER A 729 -25.48 -39.68 26.59
C SER A 729 -26.48 -38.62 26.11
N PRO A 730 -27.49 -38.27 26.92
CA PRO A 730 -28.01 -36.90 26.91
C PRO A 730 -28.23 -36.32 28.31
N PHE A 731 -28.03 -35.00 28.41
CA PHE A 731 -28.67 -34.03 29.30
C PHE A 731 -29.01 -34.38 30.77
N GLY A 732 -28.49 -33.58 31.70
CA GLY A 732 -28.88 -33.65 33.12
C GLY A 732 -28.35 -32.49 33.97
N THR A 733 -29.06 -31.36 33.91
CA THR A 733 -28.97 -30.17 34.79
C THR A 733 -28.54 -30.40 36.25
N SER A 734 -27.82 -29.43 36.85
CA SER A 734 -27.78 -29.23 38.31
C SER A 734 -27.72 -27.73 38.67
N PRO A 735 -28.48 -27.27 39.69
CA PRO A 735 -28.59 -25.85 40.03
C PRO A 735 -27.69 -25.38 41.19
N SER A 736 -27.68 -24.06 41.37
CA SER A 736 -27.09 -23.25 42.44
C SER A 736 -27.14 -23.83 43.87
N ASN A 737 -26.09 -23.56 44.66
CA ASN A 737 -26.22 -23.49 46.12
C ASN A 737 -25.14 -22.62 46.82
N THR A 738 -25.59 -21.46 47.31
CA THR A 738 -25.41 -20.95 48.69
C THR A 738 -24.01 -20.75 49.31
N ALA A 739 -23.76 -19.52 49.75
CA ALA A 739 -22.60 -19.07 50.54
C ALA A 739 -22.68 -19.47 52.03
N PRO A 740 -21.58 -19.27 52.79
CA PRO A 740 -21.69 -18.98 54.22
C PRO A 740 -21.04 -17.64 54.64
N ASN A 741 -21.65 -17.03 55.65
CA ASN A 741 -21.32 -15.74 56.26
C ASN A 741 -20.50 -15.95 57.56
N PHE A 742 -19.60 -15.03 57.94
CA PHE A 742 -19.01 -14.98 59.29
C PHE A 742 -18.66 -13.53 59.73
N GLN A 743 -18.84 -13.25 61.04
CA GLN A 743 -18.85 -11.92 61.66
C GLN A 743 -17.74 -11.69 62.73
N PHE A 744 -17.64 -10.42 63.18
CA PHE A 744 -16.94 -9.89 64.38
C PHE A 744 -15.42 -9.67 64.26
N SER A 745 -14.77 -8.63 64.86
CA SER A 745 -15.24 -7.46 65.64
C SER A 745 -14.14 -6.36 65.70
N PRO A 746 -14.42 -5.10 66.15
CA PRO A 746 -13.50 -3.94 66.06
C PRO A 746 -12.91 -3.45 67.41
N THR A 747 -11.81 -2.66 67.39
CA THR A 747 -11.42 -1.59 68.38
C THR A 747 -10.10 -0.85 67.95
N PRO A 748 -9.70 0.32 68.52
CA PRO A 748 -9.29 1.46 67.68
C PRO A 748 -7.99 2.23 68.07
N GLY A 749 -7.66 3.26 67.28
CA GLY A 749 -6.70 4.35 67.58
C GLY A 749 -5.83 4.68 66.35
N GLY A 750 -5.65 5.90 65.86
CA GLY A 750 -6.08 7.22 66.33
C GLY A 750 -4.89 8.15 66.57
N PHE A 751 -4.64 9.12 65.69
CA PHE A 751 -4.02 10.43 65.98
C PHE A 751 -4.17 11.38 64.78
N SER A 752 -4.03 12.69 65.03
CA SER A 752 -4.45 13.78 64.15
C SER A 752 -3.30 14.75 63.85
N ALA A 753 -3.28 15.33 62.63
CA ALA A 753 -2.69 16.64 62.36
C ALA A 753 -3.16 17.20 60.99
N SER A 754 -4.08 18.16 61.04
CA SER A 754 -4.47 19.03 59.91
C SER A 754 -3.48 20.18 59.72
N LEU A 755 -3.24 20.64 58.48
CA LEU A 755 -2.95 22.05 58.19
C LEU A 755 -3.36 22.41 56.73
N PHE A 756 -4.22 23.42 56.61
CA PHE A 756 -4.72 24.09 55.39
C PHE A 756 -3.70 25.16 54.87
N PRO A 757 -3.84 25.85 53.70
CA PRO A 757 -5.13 26.27 53.09
C PRO A 757 -5.29 26.35 51.56
N ASN A 758 -6.57 26.55 51.21
CA ASN A 758 -7.13 27.03 49.93
C ASN A 758 -6.34 28.14 49.21
N LEU A 759 -6.35 28.10 47.87
CA LEU A 759 -6.45 29.30 47.02
C LEU A 759 -7.41 29.04 45.84
N VAL A 760 -8.18 30.08 45.51
CA VAL A 760 -9.24 30.14 44.48
C VAL A 760 -8.64 30.43 43.09
N PRO A 761 -9.19 29.88 41.98
CA PRO A 761 -8.66 30.13 40.64
C PRO A 761 -8.91 31.57 40.15
N GLN A 762 -7.95 32.13 39.42
CA GLN A 762 -8.14 33.35 38.63
C GLN A 762 -8.39 33.00 37.16
N THR A 763 -9.55 33.40 36.65
CA THR A 763 -9.85 33.43 35.21
C THR A 763 -9.39 34.76 34.62
N THR A 764 -8.52 34.73 33.61
CA THR A 764 -8.10 35.93 32.88
C THR A 764 -8.94 36.11 31.61
N THR A 765 -9.94 36.97 31.69
CA THR A 765 -10.65 37.52 30.53
C THR A 765 -9.71 38.42 29.72
N THR A 766 -9.43 38.06 28.47
CA THR A 766 -8.67 38.92 27.54
C THR A 766 -9.63 39.77 26.72
N THR A 767 -9.48 41.09 26.84
CA THR A 767 -10.31 42.10 26.16
C THR A 767 -9.89 42.28 24.70
N ALA A 768 -10.85 42.25 23.77
CA ALA A 768 -10.63 42.61 22.38
C ALA A 768 -10.63 44.14 22.17
N PRO A 769 -9.71 44.71 21.37
CA PRO A 769 -9.84 46.05 20.82
C PRO A 769 -10.52 46.02 19.44
N ALA A 770 -11.57 46.82 19.26
CA ALA A 770 -12.19 47.07 17.97
C ALA A 770 -11.34 48.03 17.11
N GLY A 771 -11.36 47.87 15.79
CA GLY A 771 -10.68 48.78 14.87
C GLY A 771 -10.53 48.24 13.44
N ALA A 772 -11.62 48.17 12.68
CA ALA A 772 -11.57 47.92 11.25
C ALA A 772 -11.51 49.25 10.47
N PRO A 773 -10.63 49.35 9.45
CA PRO A 773 -10.82 50.23 8.31
C PRO A 773 -11.11 49.44 7.02
N ASP A 774 -11.81 50.09 6.10
CA ASP A 774 -12.15 49.63 4.74
C ASP A 774 -10.98 49.00 3.97
N ALA A 775 -11.32 48.02 3.13
CA ALA A 775 -10.40 47.39 2.18
C ALA A 775 -10.98 47.44 0.75
N THR A 776 -10.73 48.55 0.06
CA THR A 776 -10.67 48.61 -1.41
C THR A 776 -9.31 49.18 -1.84
N ASP A 777 -8.88 48.82 -3.05
CA ASP A 777 -7.61 49.15 -3.71
C ASP A 777 -6.35 48.38 -3.22
N ILE A 778 -5.99 47.35 -3.99
CA ILE A 778 -4.63 46.77 -4.02
C ILE A 778 -3.86 47.47 -5.15
N PRO A 779 -2.68 48.07 -4.91
CA PRO A 779 -1.90 48.73 -5.96
C PRO A 779 -1.28 47.76 -6.97
N GLN A 780 -1.28 48.16 -8.25
CA GLN A 780 -0.71 47.40 -9.38
C GLN A 780 0.78 47.02 -9.20
N GLU A 781 1.55 47.79 -8.41
CA GLU A 781 2.98 47.58 -8.15
C GLU A 781 3.32 46.22 -7.48
N TYR A 782 2.33 45.54 -6.87
CA TYR A 782 2.57 44.22 -6.26
C TYR A 782 2.67 43.08 -7.29
N VAL A 783 2.17 43.27 -8.52
CA VAL A 783 2.21 42.26 -9.59
C VAL A 783 3.59 42.24 -10.27
N ASP A 784 4.15 43.42 -10.56
CA ASP A 784 5.46 43.55 -11.22
C ASP A 784 6.64 43.09 -10.33
N MET A 785 6.45 43.12 -9.00
CA MET A 785 7.45 42.64 -8.04
C MET A 785 7.63 41.11 -8.08
N ILE A 786 6.56 40.36 -8.37
CA ILE A 786 6.60 38.89 -8.47
C ILE A 786 7.22 38.45 -9.81
N MET A 787 6.91 39.17 -10.90
CA MET A 787 7.47 38.91 -12.24
C MET A 787 8.97 39.25 -12.37
N SER A 788 9.53 40.03 -11.43
CA SER A 788 10.94 40.46 -11.44
C SER A 788 11.88 39.57 -10.60
N SER A 789 11.39 38.42 -10.11
CA SER A 789 12.16 37.50 -9.26
C SER A 789 13.16 36.65 -10.07
N PRO A 790 14.39 36.39 -9.55
CA PRO A 790 15.36 35.48 -10.17
C PRO A 790 14.85 34.06 -10.44
N LEU A 791 13.80 33.62 -9.72
CA LEU A 791 13.14 32.33 -9.94
C LEU A 791 12.38 32.28 -11.29
N GLY A 792 11.81 33.39 -11.76
CA GLY A 792 11.09 33.44 -13.04
C GLY A 792 12.01 33.22 -14.24
N ALA A 793 13.23 33.76 -14.18
CA ALA A 793 14.25 33.56 -15.22
C ALA A 793 14.75 32.11 -15.30
N LEU A 794 14.68 31.35 -14.19
CA LEU A 794 15.19 29.98 -14.10
C LEU A 794 14.23 28.97 -14.73
N PHE A 795 12.91 29.16 -14.55
CA PHE A 795 11.89 28.36 -15.25
C PHE A 795 11.84 28.65 -16.76
N ALA A 796 12.01 29.91 -17.18
CA ALA A 796 12.11 30.26 -18.60
C ALA A 796 13.39 29.70 -19.28
N SER A 797 14.46 29.48 -18.51
CA SER A 797 15.71 28.90 -19.00
C SER A 797 15.62 27.37 -19.19
N LEU A 798 15.01 26.64 -18.25
CA LEU A 798 14.81 25.19 -18.41
C LEU A 798 13.89 24.85 -19.59
N GLY A 799 12.82 25.63 -19.81
CA GLY A 799 11.88 25.39 -20.92
C GLY A 799 12.51 25.52 -22.31
N ASN A 800 13.53 26.38 -22.48
CA ASN A 800 14.25 26.54 -23.74
C ASN A 800 15.41 25.54 -23.91
N ALA A 801 15.93 24.96 -22.83
CA ALA A 801 17.07 24.05 -22.88
C ALA A 801 16.74 22.64 -23.41
N MET A 802 15.46 22.22 -23.35
CA MET A 802 15.04 20.88 -23.80
C MET A 802 14.58 20.82 -25.27
N ASN A 803 14.66 21.93 -26.02
CA ASN A 803 14.13 22.02 -27.39
C ASN A 803 15.20 22.28 -28.48
N VAL A 804 16.49 22.25 -28.12
CA VAL A 804 17.62 22.47 -29.06
C VAL A 804 18.81 21.55 -28.74
N ALA A 805 18.70 20.27 -29.10
CA ALA A 805 19.84 19.33 -29.06
C ALA A 805 19.69 18.17 -30.08
N GLY A 806 19.66 18.49 -31.37
CA GLY A 806 19.67 17.51 -32.47
C GLY A 806 20.88 17.69 -33.41
N PHE A 807 21.93 16.90 -33.16
CA PHE A 807 23.08 16.51 -34.01
C PHE A 807 23.72 17.45 -35.06
N GLY A 808 25.06 17.49 -35.03
CA GLY A 808 25.88 17.27 -36.25
C GLY A 808 27.13 18.15 -36.44
N ALA A 809 28.33 17.55 -36.29
CA ALA A 809 29.52 17.79 -37.13
C ALA A 809 30.72 16.90 -36.73
N ASP A 810 31.41 16.34 -37.73
CA ASP A 810 32.59 15.45 -37.60
C ASP A 810 33.89 16.16 -37.21
N ALA A 811 34.82 15.40 -36.61
CA ALA A 811 36.27 15.57 -36.80
C ALA A 811 37.05 14.27 -36.53
N GLN A 812 37.76 13.78 -37.54
CA GLN A 812 38.90 12.83 -37.41
C GLN A 812 40.08 13.58 -36.74
N GLU A 813 41.04 12.98 -36.03
CA GLU A 813 41.96 11.90 -36.39
C GLU A 813 42.64 11.28 -35.12
N PRO A 814 43.47 10.20 -35.23
CA PRO A 814 43.72 9.29 -34.12
C PRO A 814 44.97 9.57 -33.29
N VAL A 815 45.00 9.02 -32.07
CA VAL A 815 46.24 8.80 -31.30
C VAL A 815 46.38 7.32 -30.97
N ASN A 816 47.48 6.73 -31.43
CA ASN A 816 47.92 5.40 -31.03
C ASN A 816 48.18 5.35 -29.52
N LEU A 817 47.80 4.26 -28.87
CA LEU A 817 48.68 3.55 -27.93
C LEU A 817 48.29 2.07 -27.94
N ALA A 818 49.27 1.21 -28.22
CA ALA A 818 49.15 -0.24 -28.11
C ALA A 818 49.95 -0.69 -26.90
N GLU A 819 49.39 -1.60 -26.12
CA GLU A 819 50.02 -2.58 -25.20
C GLU A 819 48.82 -3.23 -24.47
N GLU A 820 48.49 -4.50 -24.73
CA GLU A 820 49.18 -5.73 -24.31
C GLU A 820 48.40 -6.38 -23.14
N GLU A 821 47.41 -7.22 -23.47
CA GLU A 821 47.21 -8.47 -22.72
C GLU A 821 46.41 -9.49 -23.55
N VAL A 822 47.01 -10.66 -23.78
CA VAL A 822 46.38 -11.83 -24.42
C VAL A 822 46.60 -13.04 -23.51
N GLN A 823 45.53 -13.56 -22.91
CA GLN A 823 45.43 -14.92 -22.37
C GLN A 823 43.93 -15.27 -22.22
N ALA A 824 43.27 -15.87 -23.21
CA ALA A 824 43.40 -17.26 -23.71
C ALA A 824 42.60 -18.29 -22.88
N TRP A 825 41.31 -18.44 -23.20
CA TRP A 825 40.47 -19.60 -22.84
C TRP A 825 39.48 -19.91 -23.97
N ASP A 826 39.88 -20.81 -24.87
CA ASP A 826 39.10 -21.71 -25.75
C ASP A 826 40.10 -22.38 -26.72
N SER A 827 39.99 -23.64 -27.13
CA SER A 827 38.99 -24.68 -26.87
C SER A 827 39.68 -26.05 -26.64
N VAL A 828 38.90 -27.04 -26.20
CA VAL A 828 39.21 -28.45 -26.52
C VAL A 828 38.48 -28.77 -27.83
N ASP A 829 39.24 -29.32 -28.77
CA ASP A 829 38.91 -29.71 -30.15
C ASP A 829 38.58 -28.57 -31.15
#